data_AF-A0A6B0VPG7-F1
#
_entry.id   AF-A0A6B0VPG7-F1
#
_cell.length_a   1.000
_cell.length_b   1.000
_cell.length_c   1.000
_cell.angle_alpha   90.00
_cell.angle_beta   90.00
_cell.angle_gamma   90.00
#
_symmetry.space_group_name_H-M   'P 1'
#
loop_
_entity.id
_entity.type
_entity.pdbx_description
1 polymer ?
#
loop_
_entity_poly.entity_id
_entity_poly.type
_entity_poly.pdbx_seq_one_letter_code
_entity_poly.pdbx_strand_id
1 'polypeptide(L)'
;MSNSLHPPTDDVLSLENPIQALQSSPEFRGPVEPLDGNHCNDHFALLYEDKAEQFAAAVPFVRQGLERGERCMYVVAENSRAAVREAMIEAGIDVDAALDSGALTFETVDETYLSDGEFDADEMMAFYADAVEEATEGFEAFRLAAEMSWILDGDVTTEECMAYESKINDLFDDTDAIALCQYDTTAFPSETICDVVRVHPHLIYDNTVCHNFYYIPPEEFCGPEQSSHEIERMLGTLLERTEAKTELRERKAFLEDQSEITSDPDRSFEAKLQALFELGCERFDLELGAIARVDPEADRFEIEYTSADHDYFEPGVALPLSETYCDAATEDGGVASVTDPAAAGYENITVHRNFGFRTYLGTAVDIEGGDDRTFFFVSSEPRSKPFSDDEHTFQQLMGQWVKYELEQRRRERDLERTIDRLETSNERLERFAYAASHDLQEPLRMVSTYLQLIERRADDELSAESREFLEFAVDGADRMREMIDGLLKYSRVETGGEPLEPVSLDRVLEDVLDDLQFRIEESDAEVEIGGLPRVQGDSSQLRQVFQNLLSNAIEYSGDEPPWIRISAELEDETSIVTVRDRGIGIDPEDAEQVFEVFERLHTREEHEGTGIGLALCQRIVERHGGEIWVESELGAGSTFSVALPTAPDR
;
A
#
# COMPACT_ATOMS: atom_id res chain seq x y z
N MET A 1 54.41 -16.48 35.19
CA MET A 1 53.60 -16.50 36.41
C MET A 1 53.46 -15.07 36.94
N SER A 2 52.40 -14.39 36.51
CA SER A 2 51.57 -13.50 37.33
C SER A 2 50.41 -13.10 36.41
N ASN A 3 49.28 -13.79 36.56
CA ASN A 3 48.01 -13.44 35.92
C ASN A 3 47.58 -12.07 36.46
N SER A 4 47.30 -11.12 35.58
CA SER A 4 46.32 -10.07 35.87
C SER A 4 45.05 -10.44 35.12
N LEU A 5 44.08 -10.97 35.88
CA LEU A 5 42.71 -11.17 35.44
C LEU A 5 41.97 -9.86 35.70
N HIS A 6 41.68 -9.09 34.65
CA HIS A 6 40.52 -8.22 34.64
C HIS A 6 39.49 -8.84 33.69
N PRO A 7 38.25 -9.06 34.16
CA PRO A 7 37.17 -9.48 33.27
C PRO A 7 36.82 -8.31 32.34
N PRO A 8 36.35 -8.56 31.10
CA PRO A 8 35.75 -7.51 30.31
C PRO A 8 34.49 -7.05 31.06
N THR A 9 34.43 -5.77 31.39
CA THR A 9 33.23 -5.16 31.94
C THR A 9 32.23 -4.95 30.81
N ASP A 10 31.41 -5.96 30.55
CA ASP A 10 30.10 -5.84 29.90
C ASP A 10 29.16 -5.07 30.85
N ASP A 11 29.32 -3.74 30.93
CA ASP A 11 28.32 -2.79 31.41
C ASP A 11 28.88 -1.37 31.22
N VAL A 12 28.94 -0.89 29.98
CA VAL A 12 28.96 0.54 29.67
C VAL A 12 27.57 0.90 29.16
N LEU A 13 26.75 1.44 30.06
CA LEU A 13 25.46 2.04 29.73
C LEU A 13 25.69 3.26 28.83
N SER A 14 25.36 3.11 27.55
CA SER A 14 24.70 4.09 26.67
C SER A 14 25.26 5.52 26.60
N LEU A 15 26.39 5.69 25.93
CA LEU A 15 26.62 6.85 25.07
C LEU A 15 26.82 6.30 23.65
N GLU A 16 25.99 6.74 22.69
CA GLU A 16 26.23 6.42 21.28
C GLU A 16 27.66 6.84 20.91
N ASN A 17 28.40 5.94 20.25
CA ASN A 17 29.75 6.22 19.76
C ASN A 17 29.73 7.58 19.01
N PRO A 18 30.69 8.49 19.23
CA PRO A 18 30.73 9.81 18.58
C PRO A 18 30.53 9.79 17.05
N ILE A 19 30.95 8.69 16.40
CA ILE A 19 30.69 8.39 14.99
C ILE A 19 29.21 8.14 14.70
N GLN A 20 28.53 7.34 15.52
CA GLN A 20 27.09 7.07 15.40
C GLN A 20 26.25 8.32 15.64
N ALA A 21 26.71 9.20 16.55
CA ALA A 21 26.08 10.49 16.75
C ALA A 21 26.11 11.31 15.45
N LEU A 22 27.26 11.45 14.77
CA LEU A 22 27.36 12.14 13.48
C LEU A 22 26.38 11.60 12.42
N GLN A 23 26.03 10.32 12.44
CA GLN A 23 25.06 9.69 11.52
C GLN A 23 23.59 10.07 11.80
N SER A 24 23.24 10.41 13.05
CA SER A 24 21.89 10.84 13.41
C SER A 24 21.55 12.24 12.87
N SER A 25 22.56 13.01 12.45
CA SER A 25 22.41 14.36 11.90
C SER A 25 22.00 14.30 10.42
N PRO A 26 20.93 15.00 10.01
CA PRO A 26 20.52 15.08 8.61
C PRO A 26 21.50 15.85 7.70
N GLU A 27 22.49 16.54 8.29
CA GLU A 27 23.49 17.35 7.59
C GLU A 27 24.69 16.54 7.07
N PHE A 28 24.90 15.32 7.57
CA PHE A 28 25.96 14.42 7.14
C PHE A 28 25.40 13.20 6.39
N ARG A 29 26.14 12.70 5.40
CA ARG A 29 25.79 11.51 4.59
C ARG A 29 26.90 10.46 4.64
N GLY A 30 26.57 9.21 4.32
CA GLY A 30 27.53 8.11 4.11
C GLY A 30 27.61 7.12 5.27
N PRO A 31 28.02 5.86 5.01
CA PRO A 31 28.25 4.87 6.05
C PRO A 31 29.58 5.17 6.76
N VAL A 32 29.59 5.11 8.09
CA VAL A 32 30.82 5.18 8.88
C VAL A 32 30.93 3.87 9.64
N GLU A 33 31.73 2.97 9.07
CA GLU A 33 32.06 1.70 9.71
C GLU A 33 33.25 1.94 10.66
N PRO A 34 33.21 1.41 11.90
CA PRO A 34 34.38 1.45 12.77
C PRO A 34 35.53 0.65 12.15
N LEU A 35 36.75 1.17 12.27
CA LEU A 35 37.96 0.39 12.00
C LEU A 35 38.04 -0.76 13.01
N ASP A 36 38.38 -1.96 12.52
CA ASP A 36 38.49 -3.22 13.29
C ASP A 36 38.55 -3.07 14.82
N GLY A 37 37.48 -3.52 15.50
CA GLY A 37 37.33 -4.02 16.89
C GLY A 37 38.04 -3.37 18.10
N ASN A 38 39.03 -2.52 17.93
CA ASN A 38 40.04 -2.17 18.93
C ASN A 38 40.57 -0.73 18.82
N HIS A 39 40.13 0.05 17.82
CA HIS A 39 40.55 1.45 17.66
C HIS A 39 39.33 2.35 17.45
N CYS A 40 39.11 3.28 18.37
CA CYS A 40 38.08 4.32 18.28
C CYS A 40 38.75 5.60 17.76
N ASN A 41 39.20 5.60 16.51
CA ASN A 41 39.89 6.77 15.97
C ASN A 41 38.88 7.85 15.56
N ASP A 42 38.41 8.64 16.52
CA ASP A 42 37.46 9.75 16.35
C ASP A 42 38.12 11.03 15.76
N HIS A 43 39.07 10.84 14.84
CA HIS A 43 39.82 11.91 14.20
C HIS A 43 39.45 12.06 12.72
N PHE A 44 38.83 13.19 12.39
CA PHE A 44 38.29 13.51 11.08
C PHE A 44 39.08 14.62 10.39
N ALA A 45 39.35 14.47 9.11
CA ALA A 45 39.80 15.58 8.26
C ALA A 45 38.66 16.10 7.38
N LEU A 46 38.33 17.39 7.51
CA LEU A 46 37.50 18.12 6.57
C LEU A 46 38.37 18.69 5.45
N LEU A 47 38.10 18.25 4.22
CA LEU A 47 38.71 18.80 3.02
C LEU A 47 37.70 19.75 2.34
N TYR A 48 38.03 21.04 2.24
CA TYR A 48 37.14 22.05 1.65
C TYR A 48 37.85 22.88 0.57
N GLU A 49 37.07 23.45 -0.36
CA GLU A 49 37.55 24.38 -1.39
C GLU A 49 37.15 25.84 -1.08
N ASP A 50 36.08 26.06 -0.32
CA ASP A 50 35.63 27.38 0.08
C ASP A 50 35.03 27.43 1.50
N LYS A 51 34.79 28.65 2.00
CA LYS A 51 34.27 28.87 3.36
C LYS A 51 32.85 28.39 3.57
N ALA A 52 32.04 28.32 2.51
CA ALA A 52 30.68 27.81 2.62
C ALA A 52 30.72 26.31 2.88
N GLU A 53 31.57 25.57 2.17
CA GLU A 53 31.83 24.14 2.43
C GLU A 53 32.44 23.92 3.82
N GLN A 54 33.42 24.74 4.22
CA GLN A 54 34.05 24.67 5.54
C GLN A 54 32.99 24.75 6.66
N PHE A 55 32.15 25.78 6.65
CA PHE A 55 31.14 25.99 7.70
C PHE A 55 29.96 25.03 7.58
N ALA A 56 29.63 24.54 6.38
CA ALA A 56 28.58 23.53 6.17
C ALA A 56 28.86 22.20 6.88
N ALA A 57 30.12 21.90 7.21
CA ALA A 57 30.51 20.75 8.01
C ALA A 57 30.94 21.12 9.44
N ALA A 58 31.78 22.15 9.61
CA ALA A 58 32.34 22.50 10.92
C ALA A 58 31.30 23.05 11.90
N VAL A 59 30.29 23.80 11.43
CA VAL A 59 29.27 24.37 12.31
C VAL A 59 28.28 23.31 12.81
N PRO A 60 27.72 22.42 11.97
CA PRO A 60 26.91 21.29 12.44
C PRO A 60 27.66 20.38 13.41
N PHE A 61 28.95 20.13 13.15
CA PHE A 61 29.83 19.35 14.03
C PHE A 61 29.86 19.93 15.45
N VAL A 62 30.06 21.25 15.59
CA VAL A 62 30.06 21.92 16.92
C VAL A 62 28.66 21.96 17.55
N ARG A 63 27.62 22.26 16.76
CA ARG A 63 26.24 22.31 17.26
C ARG A 63 25.84 20.99 17.90
N GLN A 64 26.16 19.88 17.24
CA GLN A 64 25.84 18.55 17.73
C GLN A 64 26.49 18.25 19.07
N GLY A 65 27.76 18.62 19.26
CA GLY A 65 28.43 18.46 20.56
C GLY A 65 27.72 19.26 21.66
N LEU A 66 27.35 20.51 21.38
CA LEU A 66 26.63 21.35 22.34
C LEU A 66 25.25 20.79 22.72
N GLU A 67 24.50 20.24 21.76
CA GLU A 67 23.19 19.62 22.00
C GLU A 67 23.29 18.35 22.86
N ARG A 68 24.43 17.65 22.81
CA ARG A 68 24.74 16.47 23.62
C ARG A 68 25.37 16.81 24.97
N GLY A 69 25.61 18.08 25.28
CA GLY A 69 26.30 18.46 26.52
C GLY A 69 27.79 18.15 26.53
N GLU A 70 28.41 18.06 25.35
CA GLU A 70 29.87 17.98 25.17
C GLU A 70 30.51 19.36 25.28
N ARG A 71 31.79 19.41 25.67
CA ARG A 71 32.59 20.64 25.61
C ARG A 71 33.22 20.77 24.23
N CYS A 72 32.89 21.84 23.52
CA CYS A 72 33.41 22.15 22.19
C CYS A 72 34.54 23.19 22.26
N MET A 73 35.66 22.92 21.61
CA MET A 73 36.75 23.88 21.40
C MET A 73 36.95 24.12 19.91
N TYR A 74 36.89 25.39 19.49
CA TYR A 74 37.19 25.79 18.12
C TYR A 74 38.50 26.56 18.06
N VAL A 75 39.53 25.99 17.42
CA VAL A 75 40.84 26.61 17.23
C VAL A 75 40.85 27.30 15.86
N VAL A 76 40.93 28.63 15.89
CA VAL A 76 40.87 29.48 14.70
C VAL A 76 42.28 29.83 14.23
N ALA A 77 42.53 29.75 12.92
CA ALA A 77 43.81 30.08 12.29
C ALA A 77 43.65 31.13 11.16
N GLU A 78 42.99 30.78 10.05
CA GLU A 78 42.79 31.69 8.92
C GLU A 78 41.60 32.63 9.15
N ASN A 79 40.53 32.09 9.74
CA ASN A 79 39.33 32.88 10.00
C ASN A 79 39.54 33.82 11.20
N SER A 80 38.59 34.72 11.42
CA SER A 80 38.54 35.49 12.67
C SER A 80 37.52 34.88 13.61
N ARG A 81 37.74 34.96 14.93
CA ARG A 81 36.75 34.53 15.93
C ARG A 81 35.36 35.13 15.68
N ALA A 82 35.31 36.37 15.20
CA ALA A 82 34.06 37.04 14.85
C ALA A 82 33.34 36.37 13.67
N ALA A 83 34.07 35.93 12.64
CA ALA A 83 33.50 35.27 11.47
C ALA A 83 32.96 33.88 11.81
N VAL A 84 33.70 33.08 12.58
CA VAL A 84 33.24 31.75 13.02
C VAL A 84 32.03 31.89 13.94
N ARG A 85 32.04 32.86 14.88
CA ARG A 85 30.91 33.17 15.74
C ARG A 85 29.67 33.60 14.96
N GLU A 86 29.83 34.44 13.93
CA GLU A 86 28.71 34.86 13.07
C GLU A 86 28.11 33.66 12.33
N ALA A 87 28.94 32.78 11.75
CA ALA A 87 28.48 31.56 11.08
C ALA A 87 27.72 30.61 12.03
N MET A 88 28.21 30.44 13.27
CA MET A 88 27.53 29.64 14.29
C MET A 88 26.17 30.23 14.70
N ILE A 89 26.07 31.55 14.85
CA ILE A 89 24.82 32.24 15.17
C ILE A 89 23.82 32.11 14.01
N GLU A 90 24.27 32.28 12.76
CA GLU A 90 23.42 32.10 11.58
C GLU A 90 22.87 30.67 11.45
N ALA A 91 23.63 29.67 11.89
CA ALA A 91 23.20 28.28 11.96
C ALA A 91 22.30 27.95 13.17
N GLY A 92 21.99 28.93 14.02
CA GLY A 92 21.05 28.79 15.13
C GLY A 92 21.67 28.33 16.45
N ILE A 93 23.00 28.37 16.60
CA ILE A 93 23.68 28.08 17.88
C ILE A 93 23.58 29.31 18.80
N ASP A 94 23.17 29.13 20.05
CA ASP A 94 23.26 30.18 21.08
C ASP A 94 24.70 30.26 21.62
N VAL A 95 25.57 30.91 20.83
CA VAL A 95 27.00 31.02 21.11
C VAL A 95 27.27 31.74 22.44
N ASP A 96 26.44 32.71 22.82
CA ASP A 96 26.63 33.47 24.05
C ASP A 96 26.35 32.60 25.28
N ALA A 97 25.27 31.81 25.26
CA ALA A 97 24.99 30.85 26.32
C ALA A 97 26.05 29.74 26.41
N ALA A 98 26.57 29.28 25.27
CA ALA A 98 27.61 28.25 25.21
C ALA A 98 28.95 28.76 25.77
N LEU A 99 29.33 30.02 25.49
CA LEU A 99 30.52 30.65 26.07
C LEU A 99 30.36 30.90 27.57
N ASP A 100 29.21 31.39 28.03
CA ASP A 100 28.95 31.69 29.43
C ASP A 100 28.94 30.44 30.32
N SER A 101 28.51 29.30 29.77
CA SER A 101 28.53 28.00 30.44
C SER A 101 29.88 27.29 30.39
N GLY A 102 30.82 27.77 29.57
CA GLY A 102 32.10 27.09 29.30
C GLY A 102 31.99 25.89 28.36
N ALA A 103 30.80 25.64 27.78
CA ALA A 103 30.56 24.56 26.83
C ALA A 103 31.19 24.83 25.45
N LEU A 104 31.47 26.08 25.10
CA LEU A 104 32.17 26.46 23.88
C LEU A 104 33.35 27.38 24.20
N THR A 105 34.53 27.12 23.64
CA THR A 105 35.69 28.03 23.70
C THR A 105 36.24 28.32 22.29
N PHE A 106 36.73 29.54 22.10
CA PHE A 106 37.44 29.96 20.87
C PHE A 106 38.88 30.30 21.20
N GLU A 107 39.79 29.46 20.74
CA GLU A 107 41.23 29.68 20.87
C GLU A 107 41.82 30.09 19.52
N THR A 108 42.96 30.78 19.55
CA THR A 108 43.79 31.00 18.35
C THR A 108 45.03 30.14 18.45
N VAL A 109 45.61 29.76 17.31
CA VAL A 109 46.81 28.92 17.29
C VAL A 109 47.93 29.49 18.18
N ASP A 110 48.16 30.80 18.13
CA ASP A 110 49.13 31.53 18.98
C ASP A 110 48.84 31.46 20.50
N GLU A 111 47.60 31.23 20.91
CA GLU A 111 47.19 31.11 22.32
C GLU A 111 47.26 29.66 22.82
N THR A 112 47.53 28.71 21.93
CA THR A 112 47.62 27.27 22.23
C THR A 112 49.08 26.80 22.19
N TYR A 113 49.45 26.03 21.17
CA TYR A 113 50.73 25.33 21.02
C TYR A 113 51.75 26.07 20.12
N LEU A 114 51.44 27.30 19.70
CA LEU A 114 52.38 28.19 18.99
C LEU A 114 52.78 29.42 19.82
N SER A 115 52.56 29.38 21.13
CA SER A 115 52.76 30.53 22.03
C SER A 115 54.21 31.02 22.13
N ASP A 116 55.19 30.15 21.92
CA ASP A 116 56.63 30.47 21.89
C ASP A 116 57.18 30.72 20.47
N GLY A 117 56.33 30.66 19.43
CA GLY A 117 56.68 30.98 18.04
C GLY A 117 57.38 29.86 17.26
N GLU A 118 57.58 28.69 17.87
CA GLU A 118 57.99 27.44 17.21
C GLU A 118 56.96 26.35 17.53
N PHE A 119 56.68 25.46 16.57
CA PHE A 119 55.74 24.37 16.74
C PHE A 119 56.42 23.19 17.46
N ASP A 120 55.85 22.74 18.58
CA ASP A 120 56.24 21.49 19.27
C ASP A 120 55.02 20.57 19.39
N ALA A 121 55.13 19.38 18.80
CA ALA A 121 54.06 18.39 18.83
C ALA A 121 53.77 17.91 20.26
N ASP A 122 54.78 17.71 21.12
CA ASP A 122 54.57 17.23 22.49
C ASP A 122 53.86 18.28 23.37
N GLU A 123 54.12 19.57 23.14
CA GLU A 123 53.41 20.65 23.83
C GLU A 123 51.94 20.76 23.39
N MET A 124 51.65 20.57 22.10
CA MET A 124 50.26 20.48 21.61
C MET A 124 49.51 19.30 22.24
N MET A 125 50.15 18.13 22.28
CA MET A 125 49.53 16.94 22.87
C MET A 125 49.24 17.13 24.36
N ALA A 126 50.16 17.75 25.11
CA ALA A 126 49.92 18.07 26.51
C ALA A 126 48.75 19.04 26.69
N PHE A 127 48.66 20.08 25.85
CA PHE A 127 47.54 21.03 25.88
C PHE A 127 46.20 20.34 25.60
N TYR A 128 46.11 19.49 24.59
CA TYR A 128 44.87 18.76 24.29
C TYR A 128 44.53 17.71 25.35
N ALA A 129 45.52 17.00 25.90
CA ALA A 129 45.30 16.08 27.01
C ALA A 129 44.72 16.80 28.25
N ASP A 130 45.30 17.95 28.61
CA ASP A 130 44.80 18.79 29.71
C ASP A 130 43.37 19.29 29.42
N ALA A 131 43.07 19.68 28.18
CA ALA A 131 41.74 20.14 27.77
C ALA A 131 40.67 19.03 27.81
N VAL A 132 41.03 17.80 27.42
CA VAL A 132 40.18 16.61 27.53
C VAL A 132 39.93 16.25 29.00
N GLU A 133 40.96 16.27 29.84
CA GLU A 133 40.82 16.02 31.28
C GLU A 133 39.90 17.06 31.93
N GLU A 134 40.08 18.36 31.64
CA GLU A 134 39.21 19.42 32.15
C GLU A 134 37.77 19.32 31.62
N ALA A 135 37.58 18.89 30.37
CA ALA A 135 36.26 18.70 29.77
C ALA A 135 35.47 17.58 30.47
N THR A 136 36.13 16.44 30.70
CA THR A 136 35.52 15.25 31.29
C THR A 136 35.20 15.40 32.79
N GLU A 137 35.67 16.46 33.45
CA GLU A 137 35.27 16.80 34.83
C GLU A 137 33.84 17.40 34.93
N GLY A 138 33.28 17.92 33.83
CA GLY A 138 32.02 18.68 33.84
C GLY A 138 31.08 18.50 32.65
N PHE A 139 31.53 17.83 31.59
CA PHE A 139 30.80 17.59 30.33
C PHE A 139 30.84 16.11 29.95
N GLU A 140 29.98 15.68 29.03
CA GLU A 140 29.86 14.27 28.65
C GLU A 140 31.04 13.77 27.79
N ALA A 141 31.61 14.64 26.95
CA ALA A 141 32.77 14.34 26.09
C ALA A 141 33.45 15.66 25.65
N PHE A 142 34.57 15.54 24.93
CA PHE A 142 35.30 16.67 24.35
C PHE A 142 35.24 16.69 22.81
N ARG A 143 35.03 17.86 22.21
CA ARG A 143 34.95 18.04 20.76
C ARG A 143 35.87 19.15 20.29
N LEU A 144 36.83 18.82 19.43
CA LEU A 144 37.79 19.76 18.86
C LEU A 144 37.50 20.03 17.39
N ALA A 145 37.41 21.29 16.99
CA ALA A 145 37.44 21.71 15.59
C ALA A 145 38.62 22.66 15.38
N ALA A 146 39.61 22.28 14.58
CA ALA A 146 40.84 23.04 14.41
C ALA A 146 41.10 23.38 12.93
N GLU A 147 41.36 24.66 12.66
CA GLU A 147 41.84 25.11 11.35
C GLU A 147 43.33 24.85 11.21
N MET A 148 43.73 24.13 10.16
CA MET A 148 45.11 23.65 10.01
C MET A 148 46.01 24.59 9.18
N SER A 149 45.48 25.71 8.69
CA SER A 149 46.18 26.64 7.80
C SER A 149 47.49 27.21 8.36
N TRP A 150 47.69 27.19 9.68
CA TRP A 150 48.95 27.57 10.34
C TRP A 150 50.15 26.72 9.90
N ILE A 151 49.92 25.49 9.41
CA ILE A 151 50.99 24.64 8.84
C ILE A 151 51.68 25.32 7.66
N LEU A 152 50.98 26.21 6.92
CA LEU A 152 51.54 26.91 5.77
C LEU A 152 52.51 28.05 6.14
N ASP A 153 52.38 28.60 7.35
CA ASP A 153 53.17 29.74 7.82
C ASP A 153 54.44 29.32 8.58
N GLY A 154 54.54 28.05 9.01
CA GLY A 154 55.71 27.49 9.69
C GLY A 154 56.68 26.75 8.75
N ASP A 155 57.95 26.63 9.14
CA ASP A 155 58.97 25.76 8.51
C ASP A 155 58.72 24.27 8.87
N VAL A 156 57.45 23.84 9.00
CA VAL A 156 57.06 22.49 9.41
C VAL A 156 57.20 21.54 8.22
N THR A 157 58.05 20.53 8.37
CA THR A 157 58.28 19.52 7.34
C THR A 157 57.16 18.48 7.31
N THR A 158 56.98 17.82 6.17
CA THR A 158 56.03 16.71 6.01
C THR A 158 56.24 15.61 7.06
N GLU A 159 57.48 15.30 7.44
CA GLU A 159 57.80 14.31 8.48
C GLU A 159 57.34 14.78 9.87
N GLU A 160 57.41 16.08 10.17
CA GLU A 160 56.94 16.67 11.44
C GLU A 160 55.41 16.70 11.52
N CYS A 161 54.72 17.04 10.42
CA CYS A 161 53.26 16.91 10.33
C CYS A 161 52.80 15.45 10.51
N MET A 162 53.51 14.48 9.92
CA MET A 162 53.16 13.06 10.05
C MET A 162 53.41 12.52 11.47
N ALA A 163 54.52 12.93 12.10
CA ALA A 163 54.80 12.59 13.50
C ALA A 163 53.75 13.18 14.46
N TYR A 164 53.20 14.35 14.11
CA TYR A 164 52.11 15.00 14.81
C TYR A 164 50.78 14.23 14.68
N GLU A 165 50.37 13.89 13.45
CA GLU A 165 49.12 13.19 13.15
C GLU A 165 49.06 11.81 13.81
N SER A 166 50.20 11.10 13.86
CA SER A 166 50.31 9.84 14.60
C SER A 166 50.01 10.00 16.09
N LYS A 167 50.56 11.04 16.72
CA LYS A 167 50.38 11.27 18.16
C LYS A 167 48.95 11.68 18.48
N ILE A 168 48.30 12.44 17.59
CA ILE A 168 46.88 12.76 17.74
C ILE A 168 46.05 11.50 17.74
N ASN A 169 46.22 10.62 16.74
CA ASN A 169 45.47 9.37 16.69
C ASN A 169 45.64 8.58 18.01
N ASP A 170 46.86 8.49 18.56
CA ASP A 170 47.12 7.82 19.86
C ASP A 170 46.45 8.48 21.08
N LEU A 171 46.21 9.79 21.07
CA LEU A 171 45.55 10.50 22.20
C LEU A 171 44.04 10.30 22.18
N PHE A 172 43.45 10.31 20.99
CA PHE A 172 42.02 10.15 20.81
C PHE A 172 41.61 8.66 20.81
N ASP A 173 42.55 7.73 20.62
CA ASP A 173 42.35 6.30 20.87
C ASP A 173 42.14 6.08 22.39
N ASP A 174 40.97 5.58 22.78
CA ASP A 174 40.52 5.35 24.17
C ASP A 174 40.16 6.57 25.04
N THR A 175 39.91 7.75 24.46
CA THR A 175 39.32 8.90 25.19
C THR A 175 37.94 9.29 24.68
N ASP A 176 37.08 9.85 25.55
CA ASP A 176 35.77 10.38 25.17
C ASP A 176 35.93 11.73 24.43
N ALA A 177 36.59 11.72 23.28
CA ALA A 177 36.96 12.91 22.55
C ALA A 177 36.94 12.71 21.02
N ILE A 178 36.50 13.74 20.28
CA ILE A 178 36.40 13.74 18.81
C ILE A 178 37.03 14.99 18.22
N ALA A 179 37.82 14.84 17.16
CA ALA A 179 38.56 15.94 16.53
C ALA A 179 38.21 16.10 15.03
N LEU A 180 38.06 17.36 14.59
CA LEU A 180 37.84 17.76 13.21
C LEU A 180 38.95 18.73 12.78
N CYS A 181 39.92 18.22 12.03
CA CYS A 181 40.99 19.00 11.42
C CYS A 181 40.53 19.52 10.05
N GLN A 182 40.63 20.83 9.83
CA GLN A 182 40.08 21.50 8.65
C GLN A 182 41.21 21.95 7.73
N TYR A 183 41.20 21.48 6.47
CA TYR A 183 42.23 21.75 5.46
C TYR A 183 41.64 22.38 4.19
N ASP A 184 42.15 23.56 3.82
CA ASP A 184 41.83 24.23 2.55
C ASP A 184 42.62 23.61 1.38
N THR A 185 41.93 22.84 0.54
CA THR A 185 42.54 22.14 -0.59
C THR A 185 43.07 23.09 -1.69
N THR A 186 42.66 24.36 -1.69
CA THR A 186 43.15 25.39 -2.61
C THR A 186 44.41 26.10 -2.09
N ALA A 187 44.59 26.16 -0.77
CA ALA A 187 45.74 26.79 -0.13
C ALA A 187 46.92 25.82 0.05
N PHE A 188 46.64 24.56 0.37
CA PHE A 188 47.67 23.54 0.60
C PHE A 188 48.26 22.96 -0.70
N PRO A 189 49.57 22.64 -0.74
CA PRO A 189 50.15 21.87 -1.83
C PRO A 189 49.47 20.50 -1.98
N SER A 190 49.30 20.03 -3.22
CA SER A 190 48.64 18.74 -3.47
C SER A 190 49.35 17.54 -2.84
N GLU A 191 50.66 17.62 -2.61
CA GLU A 191 51.43 16.60 -1.90
C GLU A 191 51.00 16.52 -0.43
N THR A 192 50.85 17.66 0.24
CA THR A 192 50.38 17.73 1.63
C THR A 192 48.96 17.19 1.78
N ILE A 193 48.04 17.51 0.86
CA ILE A 193 46.68 16.96 0.90
C ILE A 193 46.68 15.44 0.71
N CYS A 194 47.53 14.88 -0.16
CA CYS A 194 47.69 13.43 -0.28
C CYS A 194 48.14 12.79 1.02
N ASP A 195 49.02 13.45 1.78
CA ASP A 195 49.51 12.96 3.06
C ASP A 195 48.43 13.05 4.15
N VAL A 196 47.67 14.15 4.21
CA VAL A 196 46.48 14.30 5.07
C VAL A 196 45.50 13.15 4.85
N VAL A 197 45.22 12.81 3.58
CA VAL A 197 44.38 11.67 3.19
C VAL A 197 44.99 10.32 3.56
N ARG A 198 46.28 10.21 3.88
CA ARG A 198 46.88 8.94 4.32
C ARG A 198 46.91 8.77 5.83
N VAL A 199 46.80 9.86 6.59
CA VAL A 199 46.97 9.85 8.06
C VAL A 199 45.66 10.01 8.84
N HIS A 200 44.57 10.37 8.16
CA HIS A 200 43.25 10.45 8.78
C HIS A 200 42.42 9.19 8.52
N PRO A 201 41.86 8.54 9.55
CA PRO A 201 41.00 7.37 9.39
C PRO A 201 39.62 7.72 8.81
N HIS A 202 39.16 8.95 9.01
CA HIS A 202 37.89 9.45 8.47
C HIS A 202 38.09 10.79 7.74
N LEU A 203 37.37 10.95 6.63
CA LEU A 203 37.37 12.19 5.84
C LEU A 203 35.95 12.72 5.72
N ILE A 204 35.79 14.03 5.78
CA ILE A 204 34.56 14.72 5.40
C ILE A 204 34.84 15.48 4.11
N TYR A 205 34.08 15.14 3.07
CA TYR A 205 34.13 15.78 1.77
C TYR A 205 32.71 15.89 1.21
N ASP A 206 32.29 17.08 0.76
CA ASP A 206 30.92 17.35 0.30
C ASP A 206 29.85 16.85 1.30
N ASN A 207 30.00 17.23 2.58
CA ASN A 207 29.16 16.80 3.70
C ASN A 207 28.98 15.27 3.85
N THR A 208 29.83 14.49 3.19
CA THR A 208 29.82 13.04 3.22
C THR A 208 30.96 12.56 4.11
N VAL A 209 30.61 11.88 5.20
CA VAL A 209 31.56 11.22 6.06
C VAL A 209 31.99 9.94 5.35
N CYS A 210 33.26 9.92 4.96
CA CYS A 210 33.89 8.83 4.27
C CYS A 210 34.78 8.06 5.25
N HIS A 211 34.56 6.75 5.36
CA HIS A 211 35.59 5.86 5.87
C HIS A 211 36.79 5.88 4.91
N ASN A 212 37.98 6.21 5.42
CA ASN A 212 39.12 6.48 4.57
C ASN A 212 39.96 5.23 4.30
N PHE A 213 39.61 4.54 3.22
CA PHE A 213 40.35 3.37 2.73
C PHE A 213 41.81 3.65 2.32
N TYR A 214 42.22 4.93 2.20
CA TYR A 214 43.61 5.31 1.93
C TYR A 214 44.42 5.53 3.20
N TYR A 215 43.81 5.44 4.38
CA TYR A 215 44.48 5.51 5.66
C TYR A 215 45.56 4.45 5.78
N ILE A 216 46.70 4.87 6.33
CA ILE A 216 47.85 4.02 6.62
C ILE A 216 48.15 4.23 8.11
N PRO A 217 48.03 3.19 8.95
CA PRO A 217 48.41 3.28 10.34
C PRO A 217 49.86 3.77 10.48
N PRO A 218 50.15 4.71 11.39
CA PRO A 218 51.48 5.29 11.54
C PRO A 218 52.60 4.25 11.76
N GLU A 219 52.28 3.14 12.44
CA GLU A 219 53.20 2.03 12.69
C GLU A 219 53.70 1.35 11.40
N GLU A 220 52.86 1.33 10.36
CA GLU A 220 53.18 0.73 9.05
C GLU A 220 54.00 1.68 8.16
N PHE A 221 53.98 2.98 8.47
CA PHE A 221 54.60 4.02 7.65
C PHE A 221 56.12 4.14 7.86
N CYS A 222 56.63 3.81 9.05
CA CYS A 222 58.03 3.99 9.43
C CYS A 222 58.82 2.68 9.64
N GLY A 223 58.18 1.52 9.40
CA GLY A 223 58.75 0.19 9.65
C GLY A 223 59.57 -0.40 8.49
N PRO A 224 60.50 -1.35 8.76
CA PRO A 224 61.33 -1.99 7.73
C PRO A 224 60.52 -2.87 6.73
N GLU A 225 59.27 -3.19 7.05
CA GLU A 225 58.36 -4.02 6.22
C GLU A 225 57.25 -3.20 5.53
N GLN A 226 57.34 -1.85 5.52
CA GLN A 226 56.35 -0.91 4.97
C GLN A 226 55.76 -1.35 3.62
N SER A 227 56.60 -1.70 2.64
CA SER A 227 56.11 -2.08 1.30
C SER A 227 55.31 -3.39 1.28
N SER A 228 55.52 -4.29 2.24
CA SER A 228 54.77 -5.56 2.31
C SER A 228 53.40 -5.35 2.95
N HIS A 229 53.33 -4.59 4.06
CA HIS A 229 52.07 -4.19 4.69
C HIS A 229 51.21 -3.34 3.75
N GLU A 230 51.83 -2.41 3.02
CA GLU A 230 51.14 -1.58 2.02
C GLU A 230 50.48 -2.45 0.93
N ILE A 231 51.19 -3.45 0.41
CA ILE A 231 50.63 -4.38 -0.60
C ILE A 231 49.50 -5.22 -0.01
N GLU A 232 49.66 -5.75 1.19
CA GLU A 232 48.65 -6.57 1.86
C GLU A 232 47.36 -5.78 2.10
N ARG A 233 47.48 -4.55 2.64
CA ARG A 233 46.37 -3.63 2.83
C ARG A 233 45.69 -3.25 1.52
N MET A 234 46.46 -2.86 0.49
CA MET A 234 45.90 -2.54 -0.82
C MET A 234 45.12 -3.73 -1.42
N LEU A 235 45.65 -4.95 -1.30
CA LEU A 235 44.96 -6.16 -1.78
C LEU A 235 43.73 -6.48 -0.93
N GLY A 236 43.81 -6.35 0.40
CA GLY A 236 42.68 -6.52 1.33
C GLY A 236 41.54 -5.57 1.00
N THR A 237 41.81 -4.26 0.94
CA THR A 237 40.83 -3.23 0.57
C THR A 237 40.24 -3.48 -0.83
N LEU A 238 41.04 -3.93 -1.79
CA LEU A 238 40.54 -4.28 -3.12
C LEU A 238 39.59 -5.48 -3.08
N LEU A 239 39.92 -6.51 -2.30
CA LEU A 239 39.07 -7.68 -2.12
C LEU A 239 37.78 -7.30 -1.42
N GLU A 240 37.84 -6.66 -0.26
CA GLU A 240 36.67 -6.20 0.51
C GLU A 240 35.73 -5.34 -0.32
N ARG A 241 36.26 -4.33 -1.04
CA ARG A 241 35.43 -3.49 -1.93
C ARG A 241 34.83 -4.28 -3.07
N THR A 242 35.54 -5.26 -3.60
CA THR A 242 35.03 -6.12 -4.68
C THR A 242 33.93 -7.03 -4.14
N GLU A 243 34.10 -7.60 -2.96
CA GLU A 243 33.13 -8.45 -2.27
C GLU A 243 31.86 -7.66 -1.92
N ALA A 244 31.98 -6.53 -1.22
CA ALA A 244 30.85 -5.67 -0.86
C ALA A 244 30.07 -5.18 -2.10
N LYS A 245 30.78 -4.83 -3.19
CA LYS A 245 30.13 -4.43 -4.45
C LYS A 245 29.44 -5.60 -5.16
N THR A 246 29.99 -6.81 -5.02
CA THR A 246 29.41 -8.03 -5.60
C THR A 246 28.15 -8.40 -4.82
N GLU A 247 28.21 -8.41 -3.50
CA GLU A 247 27.07 -8.66 -2.62
C GLU A 247 25.94 -7.65 -2.85
N LEU A 248 26.24 -6.35 -2.95
CA LEU A 248 25.22 -5.34 -3.25
C LEU A 248 24.55 -5.56 -4.61
N ARG A 249 25.32 -5.99 -5.62
CA ARG A 249 24.79 -6.29 -6.96
C ARG A 249 23.92 -7.54 -6.95
N GLU A 250 24.36 -8.59 -6.27
CA GLU A 250 23.59 -9.81 -6.09
C GLU A 250 22.29 -9.51 -5.35
N ARG A 251 22.35 -8.82 -4.20
CA ARG A 251 21.18 -8.36 -3.44
C ARG A 251 20.19 -7.60 -4.31
N LYS A 252 20.68 -6.67 -5.12
CA LYS A 252 19.84 -5.89 -6.03
C LYS A 252 19.19 -6.77 -7.11
N ALA A 253 19.96 -7.68 -7.72
CA ALA A 253 19.45 -8.59 -8.74
C ALA A 253 18.32 -9.48 -8.19
N PHE A 254 18.50 -10.09 -7.02
CA PHE A 254 17.47 -10.93 -6.39
C PHE A 254 16.17 -10.15 -6.10
N LEU A 255 16.26 -8.89 -5.67
CA LEU A 255 15.08 -8.05 -5.45
C LEU A 255 14.38 -7.66 -6.77
N GLU A 256 15.14 -7.38 -7.82
CA GLU A 256 14.59 -7.09 -9.16
C GLU A 256 13.87 -8.34 -9.72
N ASP A 257 14.49 -9.52 -9.62
CA ASP A 257 13.91 -10.79 -10.07
C ASP A 257 12.65 -11.15 -9.29
N GLN A 258 12.66 -10.98 -7.95
CA GLN A 258 11.47 -11.18 -7.12
C GLN A 258 10.33 -10.25 -7.57
N SER A 259 10.62 -8.97 -7.81
CA SER A 259 9.63 -7.99 -8.24
C SER A 259 9.04 -8.35 -9.62
N GLU A 260 9.87 -8.80 -10.55
CA GLU A 260 9.43 -9.24 -11.88
C GLU A 260 8.51 -10.47 -11.80
N ILE A 261 8.89 -11.49 -11.01
CA ILE A 261 8.09 -12.70 -10.83
C ILE A 261 6.73 -12.39 -10.21
N THR A 262 6.71 -11.59 -9.16
CA THR A 262 5.49 -11.31 -8.38
C THR A 262 4.51 -10.42 -9.14
N SER A 263 5.02 -9.46 -9.92
CA SER A 263 4.23 -8.44 -10.62
C SER A 263 3.70 -8.87 -12.00
N ASP A 264 4.15 -9.99 -12.56
CA ASP A 264 3.73 -10.47 -13.89
C ASP A 264 2.25 -10.93 -13.89
N PRO A 265 1.32 -10.22 -14.55
CA PRO A 265 -0.10 -10.59 -14.53
C PRO A 265 -0.42 -11.83 -15.37
N ASP A 266 0.47 -12.25 -16.28
CA ASP A 266 0.20 -13.33 -17.24
C ASP A 266 0.56 -14.71 -16.66
N ARG A 267 1.31 -14.76 -15.56
CA ARG A 267 1.67 -16.03 -14.88
C ARG A 267 0.59 -16.46 -13.91
N SER A 268 0.27 -17.76 -13.93
CA SER A 268 -0.52 -18.36 -12.84
C SER A 268 0.26 -18.34 -11.53
N PHE A 269 -0.46 -18.36 -10.41
CA PHE A 269 0.15 -18.49 -9.09
C PHE A 269 1.13 -19.65 -8.99
N GLU A 270 0.77 -20.82 -9.53
CA GLU A 270 1.61 -22.01 -9.45
C GLU A 270 2.94 -21.78 -10.19
N ALA A 271 2.91 -21.06 -11.31
CA ALA A 271 4.10 -20.69 -12.06
C ALA A 271 4.94 -19.62 -11.33
N LYS A 272 4.28 -18.63 -10.70
CA LYS A 272 4.98 -17.62 -9.87
C LYS A 272 5.61 -18.24 -8.64
N LEU A 273 4.88 -19.11 -7.96
CA LEU A 273 5.34 -19.81 -6.77
C LEU A 273 6.54 -20.71 -7.10
N GLN A 274 6.49 -21.43 -8.22
CA GLN A 274 7.62 -22.22 -8.70
C GLN A 274 8.86 -21.35 -8.95
N ALA A 275 8.70 -20.20 -9.62
CA ALA A 275 9.81 -19.28 -9.87
C ALA A 275 10.37 -18.67 -8.57
N LEU A 276 9.53 -18.37 -7.59
CA LEU A 276 9.98 -17.93 -6.26
C LEU A 276 10.72 -19.03 -5.51
N PHE A 277 10.31 -20.29 -5.65
CA PHE A 277 11.07 -21.39 -5.08
C PHE A 277 12.46 -21.51 -5.70
N GLU A 278 12.56 -21.42 -7.03
CA GLU A 278 13.86 -21.46 -7.72
C GLU A 278 14.76 -20.30 -7.25
N LEU A 279 14.20 -19.08 -7.19
CA LEU A 279 14.90 -17.89 -6.71
C LEU A 279 15.38 -18.03 -5.26
N GLY A 280 14.53 -18.56 -4.36
CA GLY A 280 14.88 -18.78 -2.96
C GLY A 280 15.92 -19.89 -2.78
N CYS A 281 15.82 -20.99 -3.53
CA CYS A 281 16.83 -22.07 -3.50
C CYS A 281 18.20 -21.54 -3.95
N GLU A 282 18.25 -20.73 -5.01
CA GLU A 282 19.48 -20.08 -5.47
C GLU A 282 20.02 -19.07 -4.43
N ARG A 283 19.16 -18.21 -3.89
CA ARG A 283 19.57 -17.16 -2.94
C ARG A 283 20.10 -17.71 -1.62
N PHE A 284 19.48 -18.78 -1.12
CA PHE A 284 19.77 -19.35 0.20
C PHE A 284 20.75 -20.52 0.16
N ASP A 285 21.12 -20.99 -1.03
CA ASP A 285 21.91 -22.21 -1.24
C ASP A 285 21.21 -23.43 -0.59
N LEU A 286 19.93 -23.61 -0.93
CA LEU A 286 19.08 -24.69 -0.41
C LEU A 286 18.51 -25.53 -1.56
N GLU A 287 18.12 -26.77 -1.26
CA GLU A 287 17.74 -27.76 -2.27
C GLU A 287 16.27 -27.67 -2.67
N LEU A 288 15.38 -27.39 -1.72
CA LEU A 288 13.94 -27.50 -1.91
C LEU A 288 13.19 -26.37 -1.21
N GLY A 289 12.32 -25.67 -1.94
CA GLY A 289 11.25 -24.82 -1.40
C GLY A 289 9.90 -25.53 -1.31
N ALA A 290 9.08 -25.17 -0.33
CA ALA A 290 7.73 -25.68 -0.15
C ALA A 290 6.78 -24.72 0.58
N ILE A 291 5.48 -24.96 0.39
CA ILE A 291 4.41 -24.42 1.23
C ILE A 291 3.70 -25.60 1.90
N ALA A 292 3.49 -25.49 3.19
CA ALA A 292 2.69 -26.45 3.95
C ALA A 292 1.59 -25.77 4.74
N ARG A 293 0.45 -26.45 4.84
CA ARG A 293 -0.63 -26.19 5.77
C ARG A 293 -0.23 -26.60 7.18
N VAL A 294 -0.42 -25.66 8.11
CA VAL A 294 -0.11 -25.86 9.52
C VAL A 294 -1.31 -25.53 10.39
N ASP A 295 -1.45 -26.26 11.48
CA ASP A 295 -2.42 -26.02 12.54
C ASP A 295 -1.73 -26.32 13.87
N PRO A 296 -1.21 -25.29 14.56
CA PRO A 296 -0.51 -25.45 15.83
C PRO A 296 -1.41 -26.01 16.93
N GLU A 297 -2.72 -25.71 16.92
CA GLU A 297 -3.66 -26.22 17.95
C GLU A 297 -3.92 -27.72 17.78
N ALA A 298 -3.97 -28.19 16.54
CA ALA A 298 -4.20 -29.60 16.21
C ALA A 298 -2.91 -30.42 16.02
N ASP A 299 -1.73 -29.80 16.19
CA ASP A 299 -0.41 -30.39 15.89
C ASP A 299 -0.37 -31.04 14.49
N ARG A 300 -0.81 -30.31 13.46
CA ARG A 300 -0.94 -30.83 12.11
C ARG A 300 -0.11 -30.03 11.11
N PHE A 301 0.61 -30.76 10.27
CA PHE A 301 1.35 -30.27 9.12
C PHE A 301 0.96 -31.07 7.87
N GLU A 302 0.78 -30.40 6.72
CA GLU A 302 0.49 -31.04 5.44
C GLU A 302 1.08 -30.24 4.27
N ILE A 303 1.90 -30.87 3.43
CA ILE A 303 2.54 -30.20 2.29
C ILE A 303 1.51 -29.90 1.20
N GLU A 304 1.46 -28.68 0.68
CA GLU A 304 0.58 -28.30 -0.43
C GLU A 304 1.34 -28.11 -1.74
N TYR A 305 2.53 -27.50 -1.68
CA TYR A 305 3.34 -27.19 -2.85
C TYR A 305 4.81 -27.50 -2.57
N THR A 306 5.52 -28.02 -3.57
CA THR A 306 6.96 -28.25 -3.53
C THR A 306 7.60 -27.76 -4.82
N SER A 307 8.85 -27.35 -4.72
CA SER A 307 9.69 -26.88 -5.84
C SER A 307 10.18 -27.99 -6.75
N ALA A 308 10.37 -29.20 -6.22
CA ALA A 308 10.74 -30.40 -6.96
C ALA A 308 10.19 -31.65 -6.26
N ASP A 309 10.20 -32.76 -7.00
CA ASP A 309 9.83 -34.07 -6.47
C ASP A 309 10.96 -34.63 -5.60
N HIS A 310 10.62 -35.14 -4.42
CA HIS A 310 11.53 -35.80 -3.49
C HIS A 310 10.86 -37.04 -2.91
N ASP A 311 11.62 -38.14 -2.75
CA ASP A 311 11.10 -39.49 -2.44
C ASP A 311 10.15 -39.58 -1.22
N TYR A 312 10.26 -38.63 -0.29
CA TYR A 312 9.46 -38.58 0.94
C TYR A 312 8.79 -37.22 1.18
N PHE A 313 8.95 -36.28 0.27
CA PHE A 313 8.56 -34.88 0.46
C PHE A 313 7.80 -34.40 -0.77
N GLU A 314 6.53 -34.80 -0.84
CA GLU A 314 5.60 -34.53 -1.95
C GLU A 314 4.31 -33.87 -1.42
N PRO A 315 3.57 -33.15 -2.27
CA PRO A 315 2.25 -32.61 -1.92
C PRO A 315 1.30 -33.69 -1.37
N GLY A 316 0.64 -33.40 -0.26
CA GLY A 316 -0.28 -34.28 0.46
C GLY A 316 0.36 -35.14 1.56
N VAL A 317 1.68 -35.08 1.75
CA VAL A 317 2.34 -35.68 2.91
C VAL A 317 1.93 -34.93 4.17
N ALA A 318 1.40 -35.65 5.16
CA ALA A 318 0.97 -35.11 6.44
C ALA A 318 1.76 -35.71 7.61
N LEU A 319 2.18 -34.85 8.54
CA LEU A 319 2.96 -35.18 9.73
C LEU A 319 2.45 -34.36 10.93
N PRO A 320 2.77 -34.74 12.17
CA PRO A 320 2.64 -33.84 13.31
C PRO A 320 3.51 -32.58 13.10
N LEU A 321 3.01 -31.40 13.45
CA LEU A 321 3.78 -30.14 13.31
C LEU A 321 5.07 -30.20 14.15
N SER A 322 4.97 -30.74 15.35
CA SER A 322 6.08 -31.01 16.29
C SER A 322 7.15 -31.97 15.76
N GLU A 323 6.89 -32.67 14.66
CA GLU A 323 7.84 -33.55 13.98
C GLU A 323 8.53 -32.85 12.78
N THR A 324 8.35 -31.53 12.65
CA THR A 324 8.88 -30.67 11.58
C THR A 324 9.63 -29.45 12.10
N TYR A 325 10.43 -28.80 11.26
CA TYR A 325 11.03 -27.50 11.57
C TYR A 325 10.06 -26.32 11.47
N CYS A 326 8.87 -26.54 10.90
CA CYS A 326 7.86 -25.48 10.75
C CYS A 326 7.27 -25.02 12.08
N ASP A 327 7.38 -25.84 13.13
CA ASP A 327 7.04 -25.50 14.51
C ASP A 327 7.76 -24.22 14.97
N ALA A 328 9.07 -24.11 14.67
CA ALA A 328 9.87 -22.92 14.98
C ALA A 328 9.30 -21.64 14.34
N ALA A 329 8.89 -21.73 13.07
CA ALA A 329 8.34 -20.57 12.36
C ALA A 329 6.98 -20.14 12.90
N THR A 330 6.18 -21.09 13.39
CA THR A 330 4.87 -20.81 14.00
C THR A 330 4.95 -20.27 15.42
N GLU A 331 5.97 -20.63 16.21
CA GLU A 331 6.15 -20.12 17.56
C GLU A 331 6.65 -18.67 17.58
N ASP A 332 7.61 -18.34 16.72
CA ASP A 332 8.28 -17.03 16.73
C ASP A 332 7.48 -15.93 15.98
N GLY A 333 6.50 -16.30 15.15
CA GLY A 333 5.70 -15.35 14.36
C GLY A 333 6.52 -14.56 13.31
N GLY A 334 7.73 -15.04 13.00
CA GLY A 334 8.70 -14.41 12.10
C GLY A 334 9.45 -15.45 11.25
N VAL A 335 10.63 -15.06 10.77
CA VAL A 335 11.49 -15.97 10.00
C VAL A 335 12.34 -16.80 10.94
N ALA A 336 12.07 -18.10 11.00
CA ALA A 336 12.86 -19.06 11.76
C ALA A 336 13.87 -19.77 10.85
N SER A 337 15.05 -20.07 11.41
CA SER A 337 16.09 -20.82 10.71
C SER A 337 16.73 -21.87 11.61
N VAL A 338 17.13 -23.00 11.01
CA VAL A 338 17.85 -24.09 11.68
C VAL A 338 19.02 -24.49 10.80
N THR A 339 20.25 -24.34 11.31
CA THR A 339 21.49 -24.77 10.62
C THR A 339 22.17 -25.94 11.33
N ASP A 340 21.93 -26.11 12.64
CA ASP A 340 22.33 -27.26 13.44
C ASP A 340 21.11 -27.85 14.17
N PRO A 341 20.52 -28.95 13.65
CA PRO A 341 19.35 -29.57 14.26
C PRO A 341 19.58 -30.06 15.69
N ALA A 342 20.81 -30.46 16.05
CA ALA A 342 21.10 -30.96 17.39
C ALA A 342 21.14 -29.81 18.41
N ALA A 343 21.80 -28.71 18.05
CA ALA A 343 21.84 -27.50 18.89
C ALA A 343 20.46 -26.86 19.07
N ALA A 344 19.62 -26.89 18.02
CA ALA A 344 18.27 -26.33 18.03
C ALA A 344 17.20 -27.25 18.66
N GLY A 345 17.57 -28.44 19.16
CA GLY A 345 16.63 -29.37 19.82
C GLY A 345 15.80 -30.26 18.88
N TYR A 346 16.09 -30.23 17.58
CA TYR A 346 15.39 -30.94 16.51
C TYR A 346 16.10 -32.23 16.06
N GLU A 347 17.02 -32.79 16.86
CA GLU A 347 17.78 -34.00 16.49
C GLU A 347 16.87 -35.23 16.23
N ASN A 348 15.73 -35.28 16.89
CA ASN A 348 14.90 -36.48 16.97
C ASN A 348 13.64 -36.46 16.11
N ILE A 349 13.37 -35.36 15.40
CA ILE A 349 12.16 -35.19 14.60
C ILE A 349 12.22 -35.97 13.29
N THR A 350 11.05 -36.28 12.74
CA THR A 350 10.88 -37.06 11.52
C THR A 350 11.55 -36.42 10.30
N VAL A 351 11.42 -35.11 10.10
CA VAL A 351 12.04 -34.44 8.93
C VAL A 351 13.58 -34.50 8.97
N HIS A 352 14.20 -34.49 10.15
CA HIS A 352 15.65 -34.67 10.29
C HIS A 352 16.06 -36.12 10.08
N ARG A 353 15.42 -37.07 10.80
CA ARG A 353 15.86 -38.47 10.83
C ARG A 353 15.47 -39.27 9.59
N ASN A 354 14.27 -39.06 9.07
CA ASN A 354 13.71 -39.85 7.99
C ASN A 354 13.93 -39.17 6.64
N PHE A 355 13.73 -37.84 6.57
CA PHE A 355 13.87 -37.11 5.31
C PHE A 355 15.28 -36.59 5.10
N GLY A 356 16.08 -36.49 6.18
CA GLY A 356 17.50 -36.17 6.10
C GLY A 356 17.81 -34.69 5.98
N PHE A 357 16.82 -33.80 6.13
CA PHE A 357 17.03 -32.36 6.08
C PHE A 357 17.81 -31.90 7.31
N ARG A 358 18.86 -31.11 7.07
CA ARG A 358 19.75 -30.59 8.11
C ARG A 358 19.70 -29.07 8.22
N THR A 359 19.23 -28.39 7.18
CA THR A 359 19.11 -26.95 7.16
C THR A 359 17.68 -26.56 6.77
N TYR A 360 17.15 -25.54 7.45
CA TYR A 360 15.80 -25.01 7.28
C TYR A 360 15.80 -23.48 7.38
N LEU A 361 15.03 -22.83 6.53
CA LEU A 361 14.69 -21.41 6.61
C LEU A 361 13.22 -21.25 6.24
N GLY A 362 12.40 -20.67 7.10
CA GLY A 362 10.97 -20.55 6.84
C GLY A 362 10.27 -19.47 7.63
N THR A 363 9.08 -19.11 7.17
CA THR A 363 8.23 -18.09 7.80
C THR A 363 6.80 -18.58 7.88
N ALA A 364 6.13 -18.24 8.98
CA ALA A 364 4.68 -18.40 9.09
C ALA A 364 3.98 -17.45 8.10
N VAL A 365 2.86 -17.92 7.57
CA VAL A 365 1.96 -17.23 6.66
C VAL A 365 0.56 -17.38 7.26
N ASP A 366 0.23 -16.45 8.15
CA ASP A 366 -1.06 -16.48 8.85
C ASP A 366 -2.16 -16.01 7.91
N ILE A 367 -3.21 -16.81 7.76
CA ILE A 367 -4.35 -16.51 6.87
C ILE A 367 -5.60 -16.31 7.72
N GLU A 368 -6.29 -15.19 7.53
CA GLU A 368 -7.54 -14.90 8.25
C GLU A 368 -8.55 -16.05 8.10
N GLY A 369 -8.95 -16.66 9.22
CA GLY A 369 -9.95 -17.73 9.26
C GLY A 369 -9.43 -19.15 9.48
N GLY A 370 -8.18 -19.34 9.94
CA GLY A 370 -7.70 -20.60 10.52
C GLY A 370 -7.15 -21.62 9.51
N ASP A 371 -6.51 -21.13 8.44
CA ASP A 371 -5.84 -21.94 7.43
C ASP A 371 -4.39 -21.48 7.28
N ASP A 372 -3.64 -21.45 8.38
CA ASP A 372 -2.27 -20.96 8.38
C ASP A 372 -1.35 -21.84 7.53
N ARG A 373 -0.32 -21.21 6.97
CA ARG A 373 0.68 -21.84 6.13
C ARG A 373 2.06 -21.56 6.67
N THR A 374 3.03 -22.38 6.28
CA THR A 374 4.44 -22.06 6.39
C THR A 374 5.02 -22.08 4.99
N PHE A 375 5.74 -21.02 4.62
CA PHE A 375 6.55 -20.94 3.40
C PHE A 375 8.01 -21.10 3.79
N PHE A 376 8.68 -22.11 3.25
CA PHE A 376 10.01 -22.50 3.75
C PHE A 376 10.87 -23.20 2.71
N PHE A 377 12.16 -23.29 3.03
CA PHE A 377 13.22 -23.90 2.26
C PHE A 377 14.02 -24.86 3.14
N VAL A 378 14.45 -25.98 2.57
CA VAL A 378 15.23 -27.02 3.25
C VAL A 378 16.36 -27.55 2.39
N SER A 379 17.39 -28.07 3.06
CA SER A 379 18.51 -28.78 2.43
C SER A 379 18.97 -29.96 3.28
N SER A 380 19.41 -31.03 2.62
CA SER A 380 20.07 -32.18 3.24
C SER A 380 21.51 -31.87 3.67
N GLU A 381 22.13 -30.83 3.10
CA GLU A 381 23.48 -30.41 3.41
C GLU A 381 23.52 -29.45 4.61
N PRO A 382 24.47 -29.62 5.56
CA PRO A 382 24.63 -28.69 6.66
C PRO A 382 25.36 -27.42 6.18
N ARG A 383 24.87 -26.27 6.61
CA ARG A 383 25.52 -24.97 6.34
C ARG A 383 26.58 -24.67 7.40
N SER A 384 27.72 -24.12 6.99
CA SER A 384 28.83 -23.74 7.90
C SER A 384 28.68 -22.35 8.52
N LYS A 385 27.90 -21.47 7.88
CA LYS A 385 27.57 -20.12 8.35
C LYS A 385 26.07 -20.03 8.66
N PRO A 386 25.65 -19.26 9.68
CA PRO A 386 24.24 -18.94 9.88
C PRO A 386 23.69 -18.15 8.68
N PHE A 387 22.36 -18.08 8.58
CA PHE A 387 21.71 -17.19 7.62
C PHE A 387 21.95 -15.73 8.00
N SER A 388 22.16 -14.87 7.01
CA SER A 388 22.31 -13.44 7.25
C SER A 388 20.97 -12.74 7.44
N ASP A 389 20.97 -11.56 8.08
CA ASP A 389 19.76 -10.74 8.25
C ASP A 389 19.11 -10.37 6.90
N ASP A 390 19.93 -10.21 5.86
CA ASP A 390 19.47 -9.99 4.49
C ASP A 390 18.72 -11.21 3.92
N GLU A 391 19.19 -12.44 4.21
CA GLU A 391 18.49 -13.67 3.81
C GLU A 391 17.17 -13.82 4.57
N HIS A 392 17.15 -13.52 5.87
CA HIS A 392 15.93 -13.49 6.67
C HIS A 392 14.92 -12.46 6.12
N THR A 393 15.38 -11.25 5.81
CA THR A 393 14.53 -10.20 5.23
C THR A 393 13.95 -10.64 3.88
N PHE A 394 14.76 -11.25 3.02
CA PHE A 394 14.30 -11.74 1.72
C PHE A 394 13.23 -12.85 1.88
N GLN A 395 13.42 -13.78 2.81
CA GLN A 395 12.43 -14.81 3.13
C GLN A 395 11.11 -14.20 3.62
N GLN A 396 11.19 -13.18 4.47
CA GLN A 396 10.00 -12.50 4.99
C GLN A 396 9.21 -11.82 3.88
N LEU A 397 9.89 -11.12 2.96
CA LEU A 397 9.25 -10.44 1.82
C LEU A 397 8.54 -11.44 0.88
N MET A 398 9.19 -12.57 0.59
CA MET A 398 8.56 -13.64 -0.19
C MET A 398 7.33 -14.23 0.53
N GLY A 399 7.45 -14.50 1.83
CA GLY A 399 6.32 -14.97 2.66
C GLY A 399 5.15 -13.99 2.67
N GLN A 400 5.42 -12.68 2.74
CA GLN A 400 4.38 -11.65 2.69
C GLN A 400 3.66 -11.61 1.33
N TRP A 401 4.39 -11.79 0.22
CA TRP A 401 3.77 -11.91 -1.09
C TRP A 401 2.88 -13.16 -1.16
N VAL A 402 3.38 -14.32 -0.71
CA VAL A 402 2.61 -15.58 -0.68
C VAL A 402 1.32 -15.39 0.13
N LYS A 403 1.40 -14.73 1.29
CA LYS A 403 0.24 -14.38 2.12
C LYS A 403 -0.80 -13.58 1.32
N TYR A 404 -0.37 -12.47 0.74
CA TYR A 404 -1.25 -11.58 -0.01
C TYR A 404 -1.97 -12.30 -1.15
N GLU A 405 -1.22 -13.09 -1.92
CA GLU A 405 -1.72 -13.82 -3.07
C GLU A 405 -2.72 -14.94 -2.68
N LEU A 406 -2.46 -15.66 -1.59
CA LEU A 406 -3.39 -16.66 -1.05
C LEU A 406 -4.69 -16.04 -0.54
N GLU A 407 -4.61 -14.92 0.18
CA GLU A 407 -5.79 -14.18 0.64
C GLU A 407 -6.62 -13.64 -0.53
N GLN A 408 -5.96 -13.09 -1.56
CA GLN A 408 -6.62 -12.56 -2.73
C GLN A 408 -7.43 -13.64 -3.45
N ARG A 409 -6.83 -14.82 -3.67
CA ARG A 409 -7.51 -15.97 -4.26
C ARG A 409 -8.68 -16.47 -3.42
N ARG A 410 -8.57 -16.41 -2.10
CA ARG A 410 -9.69 -16.77 -1.21
C ARG A 410 -10.86 -15.81 -1.39
N ARG A 411 -10.59 -14.50 -1.40
CA ARG A 411 -11.62 -13.46 -1.63
C ARG A 411 -12.29 -13.64 -2.98
N GLU A 412 -11.53 -13.90 -4.03
CA GLU A 412 -12.07 -14.16 -5.38
C GLU A 412 -12.98 -15.40 -5.40
N ARG A 413 -12.54 -16.52 -4.84
CA ARG A 413 -13.38 -17.74 -4.75
C ARG A 413 -14.64 -17.52 -3.92
N ASP A 414 -14.56 -16.77 -2.83
CA ASP A 414 -15.72 -16.47 -1.99
C ASP A 414 -16.70 -15.52 -2.68
N LEU A 415 -16.19 -14.58 -3.49
CA LEU A 415 -17.00 -13.72 -4.36
C LEU A 415 -17.72 -14.54 -5.43
N GLU A 416 -17.00 -15.38 -6.18
CA GLU A 416 -17.57 -16.27 -7.20
C GLU A 416 -18.68 -17.16 -6.62
N ARG A 417 -18.43 -17.80 -5.46
CA ARG A 417 -19.45 -18.60 -4.77
C ARG A 417 -20.67 -17.79 -4.35
N THR A 418 -20.48 -16.53 -4.00
CA THR A 418 -21.58 -15.64 -3.61
C THR A 418 -22.40 -15.24 -4.83
N ILE A 419 -21.76 -14.93 -5.95
CA ILE A 419 -22.41 -14.66 -7.23
C ILE A 419 -23.23 -15.87 -7.67
N ASP A 420 -22.63 -17.07 -7.71
CA ASP A 420 -23.32 -18.31 -8.08
C ASP A 420 -24.56 -18.58 -7.20
N ARG A 421 -24.46 -18.31 -5.89
CA ARG A 421 -25.58 -18.45 -4.94
C ARG A 421 -26.68 -17.43 -5.22
N LEU A 422 -26.32 -16.18 -5.52
CA LEU A 422 -27.27 -15.11 -5.85
C LEU A 422 -28.01 -15.45 -7.15
N GLU A 423 -27.29 -15.83 -8.20
CA GLU A 423 -27.88 -16.24 -9.48
C GLU A 423 -28.83 -17.43 -9.29
N THR A 424 -28.38 -18.49 -8.60
CA THR A 424 -29.23 -19.65 -8.30
C THR A 424 -30.46 -19.27 -7.49
N SER A 425 -30.35 -18.32 -6.55
CA SER A 425 -31.47 -17.84 -5.75
C SER A 425 -32.46 -17.04 -6.61
N ASN A 426 -31.95 -16.20 -7.52
CA ASN A 426 -32.78 -15.41 -8.42
C ASN A 426 -33.60 -16.30 -9.35
N GLU A 427 -32.95 -17.27 -10.01
CA GLU A 427 -33.63 -18.25 -10.86
C GLU A 427 -34.73 -19.06 -10.14
N ARG A 428 -34.52 -19.34 -8.85
CA ARG A 428 -35.51 -20.05 -8.02
C ARG A 428 -36.71 -19.16 -7.73
N LEU A 429 -36.48 -17.89 -7.42
CA LEU A 429 -37.52 -16.91 -7.15
C LEU A 429 -38.40 -16.69 -8.39
N GLU A 430 -37.79 -16.55 -9.56
CA GLU A 430 -38.50 -16.41 -10.85
C GLU A 430 -39.38 -17.62 -11.16
N ARG A 431 -38.83 -18.84 -11.03
CA ARG A 431 -39.60 -20.08 -11.25
C ARG A 431 -40.77 -20.22 -10.29
N PHE A 432 -40.57 -19.81 -9.04
CA PHE A 432 -41.65 -19.80 -8.05
C PHE A 432 -42.74 -18.79 -8.44
N ALA A 433 -42.37 -17.57 -8.82
CA ALA A 433 -43.31 -16.54 -9.27
C ALA A 433 -44.11 -17.01 -10.49
N TYR A 434 -43.46 -17.64 -11.47
CA TYR A 434 -44.12 -18.18 -12.66
C TYR A 434 -45.17 -19.25 -12.31
N ALA A 435 -44.77 -20.25 -11.53
CA ALA A 435 -45.64 -21.36 -11.17
C ALA A 435 -46.83 -20.90 -10.33
N ALA A 436 -46.57 -20.03 -9.34
CA ALA A 436 -47.61 -19.47 -8.48
C ALA A 436 -48.65 -18.68 -9.29
N SER A 437 -48.21 -17.84 -10.22
CA SER A 437 -49.13 -17.04 -11.05
C SER A 437 -50.00 -17.89 -11.96
N HIS A 438 -49.44 -18.91 -12.62
CA HIS A 438 -50.22 -19.84 -13.44
C HIS A 438 -51.31 -20.54 -12.60
N ASP A 439 -50.94 -21.00 -11.41
CA ASP A 439 -51.86 -21.72 -10.51
C ASP A 439 -52.93 -20.81 -9.90
N LEU A 440 -52.71 -19.49 -9.85
CA LEU A 440 -53.69 -18.49 -9.43
C LEU A 440 -54.61 -18.00 -10.56
N GLN A 441 -54.14 -17.96 -11.81
CA GLN A 441 -54.94 -17.51 -12.96
C GLN A 441 -56.07 -18.47 -13.31
N GLU A 442 -55.82 -19.78 -13.26
CA GLU A 442 -56.81 -20.79 -13.64
C GLU A 442 -58.06 -20.80 -12.73
N PRO A 443 -57.95 -20.73 -11.38
CA PRO A 443 -59.14 -20.61 -10.53
C PRO A 443 -59.86 -19.27 -10.72
N LEU A 444 -59.17 -18.16 -10.97
CA LEU A 444 -59.80 -16.87 -11.23
C LEU A 444 -60.60 -16.87 -12.53
N ARG A 445 -60.04 -17.44 -13.60
CA ARG A 445 -60.73 -17.64 -14.89
C ARG A 445 -62.03 -18.42 -14.71
N MET A 446 -62.01 -19.45 -13.87
CA MET A 446 -63.18 -20.24 -13.52
C MET A 446 -64.24 -19.42 -12.77
N VAL A 447 -63.82 -18.62 -11.78
CA VAL A 447 -64.72 -17.71 -11.04
C VAL A 447 -65.39 -16.72 -11.98
N SER A 448 -64.64 -16.00 -12.83
CA SER A 448 -65.21 -15.05 -13.81
C SER A 448 -66.20 -15.75 -14.76
N THR A 449 -65.84 -16.93 -15.26
CA THR A 449 -66.69 -17.69 -16.20
C THR A 449 -68.04 -18.08 -15.57
N TYR A 450 -68.03 -18.54 -14.31
CA TYR A 450 -69.27 -18.90 -13.62
C TYR A 450 -70.13 -17.68 -13.29
N LEU A 451 -69.52 -16.57 -12.89
CA LEU A 451 -70.24 -15.32 -12.62
C LEU A 451 -70.91 -14.78 -13.89
N GLN A 452 -70.20 -14.73 -15.02
CA GLN A 452 -70.76 -14.35 -16.32
C GLN A 452 -71.87 -15.31 -16.80
N LEU A 453 -71.78 -16.60 -16.48
CA LEU A 453 -72.83 -17.58 -16.78
C LEU A 453 -74.09 -17.37 -15.92
N ILE A 454 -73.94 -16.95 -14.67
CA ILE A 454 -75.05 -16.61 -13.77
C ILE A 454 -75.74 -15.34 -14.27
N GLU A 455 -74.98 -14.30 -14.58
CA GLU A 455 -75.46 -13.04 -15.17
C GLU A 455 -76.32 -13.29 -16.41
N ARG A 456 -75.79 -14.02 -17.40
CA ARG A 456 -76.52 -14.31 -18.66
C ARG A 456 -77.78 -15.18 -18.50
N ARG A 457 -77.87 -16.01 -17.46
CA ARG A 457 -79.01 -16.94 -17.27
C ARG A 457 -80.11 -16.39 -16.39
N ALA A 458 -79.79 -15.47 -15.49
CA ALA A 458 -80.72 -14.95 -14.50
C ALA A 458 -81.21 -13.53 -14.82
N ASP A 459 -80.96 -13.04 -16.04
CA ASP A 459 -81.20 -11.66 -16.46
C ASP A 459 -82.66 -11.18 -16.27
N ASP A 460 -83.67 -12.04 -16.31
CA ASP A 460 -85.07 -11.65 -16.03
C ASP A 460 -85.52 -11.87 -14.56
N GLU A 461 -84.70 -12.53 -13.73
CA GLU A 461 -85.03 -12.92 -12.34
C GLU A 461 -84.17 -12.23 -11.26
N LEU A 462 -83.08 -11.55 -11.63
CA LEU A 462 -82.21 -10.83 -10.69
C LEU A 462 -82.80 -9.47 -10.26
N SER A 463 -82.75 -9.19 -8.95
CA SER A 463 -82.98 -7.84 -8.42
C SER A 463 -81.87 -6.89 -8.87
N ALA A 464 -82.13 -5.57 -8.85
CA ALA A 464 -81.12 -4.56 -9.18
C ALA A 464 -79.86 -4.71 -8.29
N GLU A 465 -80.07 -4.91 -6.98
CA GLU A 465 -79.00 -5.17 -6.00
C GLU A 465 -78.20 -6.45 -6.32
N SER A 466 -78.84 -7.50 -6.83
CA SER A 466 -78.13 -8.74 -7.19
C SER A 466 -77.31 -8.62 -8.48
N ARG A 467 -77.74 -7.77 -9.44
CA ARG A 467 -76.93 -7.45 -10.63
C ARG A 467 -75.69 -6.65 -10.23
N GLU A 468 -75.86 -5.65 -9.37
CA GLU A 468 -74.75 -4.83 -8.85
C GLU A 468 -73.70 -5.68 -8.12
N PHE A 469 -74.11 -6.63 -7.27
CA PHE A 469 -73.17 -7.57 -6.64
C PHE A 469 -72.48 -8.52 -7.62
N LEU A 470 -73.14 -8.91 -8.71
CA LEU A 470 -72.55 -9.73 -9.76
C LEU A 470 -71.52 -8.95 -10.57
N GLU A 471 -71.83 -7.70 -10.95
CA GLU A 471 -70.88 -6.78 -11.59
C GLU A 471 -69.64 -6.59 -10.71
N PHE A 472 -69.79 -6.30 -9.42
CA PHE A 472 -68.65 -6.18 -8.49
C PHE A 472 -67.81 -7.46 -8.40
N ALA A 473 -68.43 -8.64 -8.45
CA ALA A 473 -67.72 -9.91 -8.36
C ALA A 473 -66.96 -10.24 -9.66
N VAL A 474 -67.55 -9.94 -10.83
CA VAL A 474 -66.91 -10.11 -12.14
C VAL A 474 -65.71 -9.15 -12.25
N ASP A 475 -65.93 -7.87 -11.93
CA ASP A 475 -64.89 -6.85 -11.91
C ASP A 475 -63.73 -7.24 -10.97
N GLY A 476 -64.04 -7.67 -9.74
CA GLY A 476 -63.03 -8.15 -8.80
C GLY A 476 -62.19 -9.32 -9.32
N ALA A 477 -62.80 -10.24 -10.08
CA ALA A 477 -62.11 -11.40 -10.66
C ALA A 477 -61.24 -11.02 -11.87
N ASP A 478 -61.73 -10.14 -12.75
CA ASP A 478 -60.95 -9.63 -13.88
C ASP A 478 -59.76 -8.78 -13.39
N ARG A 479 -59.95 -7.96 -12.35
CA ARG A 479 -58.86 -7.22 -11.69
C ARG A 479 -57.77 -8.12 -11.12
N MET A 480 -58.14 -9.20 -10.43
CA MET A 480 -57.15 -10.14 -9.90
C MET A 480 -56.35 -10.81 -11.02
N ARG A 481 -57.00 -11.10 -12.17
CA ARG A 481 -56.30 -11.63 -13.36
C ARG A 481 -55.27 -10.62 -13.88
N GLU A 482 -55.66 -9.36 -14.03
CA GLU A 482 -54.77 -8.30 -14.51
C GLU A 482 -53.60 -8.03 -13.56
N MET A 483 -53.83 -8.08 -12.23
CA MET A 483 -52.76 -7.97 -11.24
C MET A 483 -51.74 -9.10 -11.36
N ILE A 484 -52.20 -10.34 -11.58
CA ILE A 484 -51.30 -11.49 -11.76
C ILE A 484 -50.53 -11.39 -13.09
N ASP A 485 -51.20 -10.99 -14.17
CA ASP A 485 -50.54 -10.76 -15.47
C ASP A 485 -49.50 -9.64 -15.38
N GLY A 486 -49.81 -8.56 -14.67
CA GLY A 486 -48.87 -7.46 -14.42
C GLY A 486 -47.65 -7.92 -13.62
N LEU A 487 -47.85 -8.71 -12.55
CA LEU A 487 -46.76 -9.24 -11.73
C LEU A 487 -45.86 -10.20 -12.53
N LEU A 488 -46.46 -11.02 -13.41
CA LEU A 488 -45.72 -11.88 -14.33
C LEU A 488 -44.87 -11.09 -15.32
N LYS A 489 -45.40 -9.99 -15.87
CA LYS A 489 -44.64 -9.11 -16.76
C LYS A 489 -43.48 -8.45 -16.01
N TYR A 490 -43.74 -7.94 -14.81
CA TYR A 490 -42.72 -7.35 -13.93
C TYR A 490 -41.56 -8.32 -13.63
N SER A 491 -41.87 -9.56 -13.26
CA SER A 491 -40.86 -10.59 -12.97
C SER A 491 -40.04 -11.03 -14.20
N ARG A 492 -40.51 -10.80 -15.43
CA ARG A 492 -39.87 -11.31 -16.66
C ARG A 492 -39.09 -10.25 -17.44
N VAL A 493 -39.04 -9.01 -16.97
CA VAL A 493 -38.37 -7.91 -17.68
C VAL A 493 -36.91 -8.26 -18.02
N GLU A 494 -36.17 -8.88 -17.10
CA GLU A 494 -34.76 -9.24 -17.28
C GLU A 494 -34.54 -10.46 -18.21
N THR A 495 -35.30 -11.55 -18.03
CA THR A 495 -35.06 -12.84 -18.71
C THR A 495 -35.82 -13.05 -20.01
N GLY A 496 -36.88 -12.26 -20.26
CA GLY A 496 -37.77 -12.41 -21.42
C GLY A 496 -37.64 -11.33 -22.50
N GLY A 497 -36.80 -10.31 -22.30
CA GLY A 497 -36.62 -9.23 -23.26
C GLY A 497 -35.68 -9.59 -24.41
N GLU A 498 -35.87 -8.94 -25.55
CA GLU A 498 -34.97 -9.02 -26.70
C GLU A 498 -33.61 -8.35 -26.36
N PRO A 499 -32.53 -8.63 -27.12
CA PRO A 499 -31.27 -7.91 -27.01
C PRO A 499 -31.50 -6.40 -27.18
N LEU A 500 -30.75 -5.58 -26.43
CA LEU A 500 -30.81 -4.12 -26.56
C LEU A 500 -30.15 -3.72 -27.88
N GLU A 501 -30.93 -3.13 -28.79
CA GLU A 501 -30.48 -2.70 -30.11
C GLU A 501 -30.79 -1.20 -30.33
N PRO A 502 -30.18 -0.54 -31.33
CA PRO A 502 -30.51 0.86 -31.68
C PRO A 502 -31.97 1.05 -32.12
N VAL A 503 -32.85 1.51 -31.23
CA VAL A 503 -34.28 1.75 -31.46
C VAL A 503 -34.55 3.24 -31.69
N SER A 504 -35.41 3.56 -32.67
CA SER A 504 -35.92 4.92 -32.90
C SER A 504 -37.15 5.15 -32.04
N LEU A 505 -37.07 6.09 -31.10
CA LEU A 505 -38.18 6.40 -30.20
C LEU A 505 -39.36 7.06 -30.91
N ASP A 506 -39.13 7.78 -32.02
CA ASP A 506 -40.21 8.29 -32.87
C ASP A 506 -41.14 7.17 -33.34
N ARG A 507 -40.58 6.06 -33.86
CA ARG A 507 -41.38 4.92 -34.34
C ARG A 507 -42.12 4.22 -33.22
N VAL A 508 -41.44 4.04 -32.08
CA VAL A 508 -42.07 3.43 -30.90
C VAL A 508 -43.26 4.27 -30.46
N LEU A 509 -43.12 5.59 -30.45
CA LEU A 509 -44.20 6.49 -30.03
C LEU A 509 -45.34 6.52 -31.07
N GLU A 510 -45.04 6.51 -32.36
CA GLU A 510 -46.05 6.37 -33.43
C GLU A 510 -46.91 5.12 -33.20
N ASP A 511 -46.29 3.96 -32.96
CA ASP A 511 -46.99 2.70 -32.69
C ASP A 511 -47.84 2.75 -31.41
N VAL A 512 -47.44 3.53 -30.40
CA VAL A 512 -48.20 3.70 -29.14
C VAL A 512 -49.41 4.61 -29.35
N LEU A 513 -49.26 5.68 -30.14
CA LEU A 513 -50.36 6.59 -30.43
C LEU A 513 -51.43 5.94 -31.29
N ASP A 514 -51.04 5.08 -32.22
CA ASP A 514 -51.98 4.26 -33.01
C ASP A 514 -52.79 3.31 -32.10
N ASP A 515 -52.14 2.68 -31.10
CA ASP A 515 -52.81 1.84 -30.11
C ASP A 515 -53.80 2.63 -29.23
N LEU A 516 -53.46 3.87 -28.88
CA LEU A 516 -54.25 4.73 -28.01
C LEU A 516 -55.23 5.63 -28.76
N GLN A 517 -55.30 5.53 -30.09
CA GLN A 517 -56.09 6.42 -30.94
C GLN A 517 -57.54 6.57 -30.46
N PHE A 518 -58.20 5.46 -30.14
CA PHE A 518 -59.59 5.48 -29.67
C PHE A 518 -59.75 6.24 -28.35
N ARG A 519 -58.84 6.03 -27.40
CA ARG A 519 -58.88 6.73 -26.10
C ARG A 519 -58.62 8.22 -26.27
N ILE A 520 -57.66 8.58 -27.12
CA ILE A 520 -57.33 9.98 -27.44
C ILE A 520 -58.54 10.70 -28.06
N GLU A 521 -59.23 10.05 -29.00
CA GLU A 521 -60.44 10.59 -29.64
C GLU A 521 -61.63 10.68 -28.66
N GLU A 522 -61.79 9.72 -27.76
CA GLU A 522 -62.88 9.70 -26.77
C GLU A 522 -62.70 10.75 -25.68
N SER A 523 -61.44 11.03 -25.28
CA SER A 523 -61.11 12.01 -24.24
C SER A 523 -60.82 13.42 -24.78
N ASP A 524 -60.91 13.65 -26.10
CA ASP A 524 -60.49 14.90 -26.76
C ASP A 524 -59.04 15.32 -26.38
N ALA A 525 -58.11 14.35 -26.27
CA ALA A 525 -56.75 14.61 -25.81
C ALA A 525 -55.88 15.32 -26.86
N GLU A 526 -55.13 16.34 -26.43
CA GLU A 526 -54.12 17.03 -27.24
C GLU A 526 -52.73 16.50 -26.91
N VAL A 527 -52.06 15.86 -27.88
CA VAL A 527 -50.71 15.30 -27.73
C VAL A 527 -49.70 16.07 -28.60
N GLU A 528 -48.76 16.76 -27.96
CA GLU A 528 -47.64 17.47 -28.59
C GLU A 528 -46.37 16.61 -28.56
N ILE A 529 -45.73 16.39 -29.71
CA ILE A 529 -44.52 15.56 -29.83
C ILE A 529 -43.37 16.41 -30.36
N GLY A 530 -42.28 16.49 -29.58
CA GLY A 530 -40.98 16.99 -30.01
C GLY A 530 -40.14 15.92 -30.73
N GLY A 531 -38.99 16.30 -31.29
CA GLY A 531 -38.10 15.31 -31.92
C GLY A 531 -37.50 14.35 -30.89
N LEU A 532 -37.57 13.05 -31.16
CA LEU A 532 -37.06 12.01 -30.26
C LEU A 532 -35.78 11.35 -30.80
N PRO A 533 -34.86 10.92 -29.92
CA PRO A 533 -33.59 10.33 -30.35
C PRO A 533 -33.68 8.82 -30.58
N ARG A 534 -32.55 8.24 -31.00
CA ARG A 534 -32.33 6.80 -30.96
C ARG A 534 -31.65 6.40 -29.66
N VAL A 535 -32.13 5.33 -29.05
CA VAL A 535 -31.60 4.79 -27.79
C VAL A 535 -31.24 3.32 -27.95
N GLN A 536 -30.37 2.80 -27.09
CA GLN A 536 -30.12 1.36 -27.01
C GLN A 536 -31.24 0.71 -26.21
N GLY A 537 -32.02 -0.18 -26.82
CA GLY A 537 -33.11 -0.82 -26.10
C GLY A 537 -33.88 -1.90 -26.83
N ASP A 538 -34.81 -2.50 -26.09
CA ASP A 538 -35.82 -3.42 -26.58
C ASP A 538 -37.06 -2.62 -26.99
N SER A 539 -37.39 -2.65 -28.29
CA SER A 539 -38.48 -1.84 -28.83
C SER A 539 -39.84 -2.17 -28.21
N SER A 540 -40.08 -3.43 -27.85
CA SER A 540 -41.34 -3.88 -27.26
C SER A 540 -41.50 -3.39 -25.81
N GLN A 541 -40.41 -3.40 -25.05
CA GLN A 541 -40.41 -2.93 -23.67
C GLN A 541 -40.48 -1.40 -23.59
N LEU A 542 -39.75 -0.69 -24.46
CA LEU A 542 -39.85 0.78 -24.55
C LEU A 542 -41.26 1.21 -24.97
N ARG A 543 -41.88 0.50 -25.93
CA ARG A 543 -43.30 0.70 -26.29
C ARG A 543 -44.21 0.59 -25.08
N GLN A 544 -43.97 -0.40 -24.22
CA GLN A 544 -44.75 -0.60 -23.00
C GLN A 544 -44.57 0.52 -21.98
N VAL A 545 -43.34 1.07 -21.83
CA VAL A 545 -43.08 2.24 -20.98
C VAL A 545 -43.93 3.42 -21.45
N PHE A 546 -43.82 3.80 -22.74
CA PHE A 546 -44.56 4.93 -23.28
C PHE A 546 -46.07 4.73 -23.26
N GLN A 547 -46.54 3.51 -23.54
CA GLN A 547 -47.96 3.18 -23.45
C GLN A 547 -48.51 3.37 -22.03
N ASN A 548 -47.77 2.94 -21.01
CA ASN A 548 -48.16 3.12 -19.62
C ASN A 548 -48.16 4.60 -19.22
N LEU A 549 -47.11 5.36 -19.56
CA LEU A 549 -47.02 6.78 -19.23
C LEU A 549 -48.13 7.59 -19.91
N LEU A 550 -48.39 7.35 -21.20
CA LEU A 550 -49.45 8.01 -21.95
C LEU A 550 -50.85 7.61 -21.46
N SER A 551 -51.07 6.33 -21.16
CA SER A 551 -52.35 5.87 -20.62
C SER A 551 -52.65 6.53 -19.27
N ASN A 552 -51.65 6.63 -18.40
CA ASN A 552 -51.79 7.33 -17.13
C ASN A 552 -52.10 8.82 -17.33
N ALA A 553 -51.40 9.49 -18.25
CA ALA A 553 -51.63 10.90 -18.53
C ALA A 553 -53.06 11.19 -19.06
N ILE A 554 -53.65 10.26 -19.81
CA ILE A 554 -55.05 10.35 -20.28
C ILE A 554 -56.03 10.04 -19.13
N GLU A 555 -55.75 9.00 -18.34
CA GLU A 555 -56.64 8.52 -17.27
C GLU A 555 -56.77 9.51 -16.10
N TYR A 556 -55.67 10.20 -15.76
CA TYR A 556 -55.60 11.12 -14.62
C TYR A 556 -55.68 12.60 -15.03
N SER A 557 -56.29 12.91 -16.18
CA SER A 557 -56.42 14.29 -16.68
C SER A 557 -57.41 15.16 -15.89
N GLY A 558 -58.25 14.57 -15.06
CA GLY A 558 -59.32 15.26 -14.33
C GLY A 558 -60.50 15.61 -15.23
N ASP A 559 -61.18 16.74 -14.95
CA ASP A 559 -62.38 17.19 -15.69
C ASP A 559 -62.06 17.93 -17.01
N GLU A 560 -60.80 18.31 -17.24
CA GLU A 560 -60.36 19.00 -18.45
C GLU A 560 -59.84 18.00 -19.52
N PRO A 561 -59.93 18.32 -20.83
CA PRO A 561 -59.35 17.49 -21.88
C PRO A 561 -57.85 17.27 -21.62
N PRO A 562 -57.33 16.03 -21.72
CA PRO A 562 -55.92 15.75 -21.47
C PRO A 562 -55.02 16.54 -22.40
N TRP A 563 -54.03 17.23 -21.85
CA TRP A 563 -52.94 17.83 -22.62
C TRP A 563 -51.65 17.13 -22.24
N ILE A 564 -50.96 16.58 -23.23
CA ILE A 564 -49.74 15.79 -23.05
C ILE A 564 -48.66 16.32 -23.97
N ARG A 565 -47.47 16.55 -23.44
CA ARG A 565 -46.30 16.97 -24.20
C ARG A 565 -45.15 16.02 -24.00
N ILE A 566 -44.61 15.51 -25.10
CA ILE A 566 -43.45 14.64 -25.11
C ILE A 566 -42.27 15.38 -25.73
N SER A 567 -41.15 15.44 -25.03
CA SER A 567 -39.92 16.06 -25.50
C SER A 567 -38.71 15.24 -25.08
N ALA A 568 -37.61 15.37 -25.79
CA ALA A 568 -36.35 14.75 -25.41
C ALA A 568 -35.22 15.78 -25.40
N GLU A 569 -34.33 15.65 -24.41
CA GLU A 569 -33.09 16.41 -24.30
C GLU A 569 -31.91 15.43 -24.26
N LEU A 570 -30.77 15.85 -24.80
CA LEU A 570 -29.54 15.08 -24.82
C LEU A 570 -28.58 15.68 -23.79
N GLU A 571 -28.21 14.88 -22.80
CA GLU A 571 -27.20 15.21 -21.80
C GLU A 571 -26.06 14.17 -21.90
N ASP A 572 -24.92 14.60 -22.42
CA ASP A 572 -23.75 13.76 -22.69
C ASP A 572 -24.09 12.51 -23.55
N GLU A 573 -23.97 11.30 -22.97
CA GLU A 573 -24.28 10.02 -23.64
C GLU A 573 -25.70 9.50 -23.30
N THR A 574 -26.51 10.30 -22.61
CA THR A 574 -27.84 9.93 -22.12
C THR A 574 -28.91 10.83 -22.71
N SER A 575 -30.02 10.24 -23.18
CA SER A 575 -31.20 11.00 -23.57
C SER A 575 -32.25 10.96 -22.48
N ILE A 576 -32.71 12.14 -22.08
CA ILE A 576 -33.82 12.30 -21.15
C ILE A 576 -35.08 12.58 -21.96
N VAL A 577 -36.02 11.63 -21.94
CA VAL A 577 -37.34 11.75 -22.56
C VAL A 577 -38.35 12.10 -21.49
N THR A 578 -39.06 13.19 -21.68
CA THR A 578 -40.00 13.76 -20.72
C THR A 578 -41.42 13.71 -21.27
N VAL A 579 -42.34 13.12 -20.50
CA VAL A 579 -43.79 13.08 -20.73
C VAL A 579 -44.45 13.97 -19.68
N ARG A 580 -44.98 15.11 -20.11
CA ARG A 580 -45.63 16.10 -19.25
C ARG A 580 -47.13 16.14 -19.50
N ASP A 581 -47.92 16.12 -18.44
CA ASP A 581 -49.38 16.26 -18.47
C ASP A 581 -49.86 17.48 -17.66
N ARG A 582 -51.15 17.80 -17.80
CA ARG A 582 -51.89 18.79 -16.96
C ARG A 582 -53.00 18.12 -16.16
N GLY A 583 -52.75 16.91 -15.68
CA GLY A 583 -53.71 16.15 -14.90
C GLY A 583 -53.83 16.62 -13.46
N ILE A 584 -54.44 15.77 -12.64
CA ILE A 584 -54.72 16.02 -11.22
C ILE A 584 -53.46 16.22 -10.36
N GLY A 585 -52.30 15.77 -10.84
CA GLY A 585 -51.01 15.83 -10.15
C GLY A 585 -50.89 14.81 -9.01
N ILE A 586 -49.65 14.60 -8.57
CA ILE A 586 -49.23 13.67 -7.51
C ILE A 586 -48.69 14.51 -6.34
N ASP A 587 -48.96 14.10 -5.11
CA ASP A 587 -48.34 14.72 -3.94
C ASP A 587 -46.82 14.47 -3.99
N PRO A 588 -45.96 15.49 -3.86
CA PRO A 588 -44.52 15.30 -3.85
C PRO A 588 -44.02 14.27 -2.82
N GLU A 589 -44.72 14.08 -1.69
CA GLU A 589 -44.37 13.07 -0.69
C GLU A 589 -44.56 11.62 -1.19
N ASP A 590 -45.36 11.45 -2.24
CA ASP A 590 -45.68 10.15 -2.84
C ASP A 590 -44.91 9.87 -4.14
N ALA A 591 -44.03 10.79 -4.58
CA ALA A 591 -43.31 10.71 -5.84
C ALA A 591 -42.39 9.47 -5.99
N GLU A 592 -41.87 8.93 -4.89
CA GLU A 592 -41.11 7.68 -4.89
C GLU A 592 -42.04 6.46 -4.81
N GLN A 593 -43.15 6.59 -4.07
CA GLN A 593 -44.10 5.50 -3.81
C GLN A 593 -44.90 5.11 -5.05
N VAL A 594 -45.09 6.01 -6.03
CA VAL A 594 -45.82 5.69 -7.28
C VAL A 594 -45.18 4.58 -8.11
N PHE A 595 -43.89 4.30 -7.90
CA PHE A 595 -43.19 3.22 -8.58
C PHE A 595 -43.19 1.89 -7.79
N GLU A 596 -43.76 1.86 -6.58
CA GLU A 596 -43.89 0.62 -5.82
C GLU A 596 -44.98 -0.30 -6.41
N VAL A 597 -44.76 -1.61 -6.31
CA VAL A 597 -45.71 -2.60 -6.83
C VAL A 597 -46.96 -2.63 -5.96
N PHE A 598 -48.12 -2.46 -6.58
CA PHE A 598 -49.46 -2.41 -5.96
C PHE A 598 -49.84 -1.10 -5.26
N GLU A 599 -49.00 -0.08 -5.28
CA GLU A 599 -49.34 1.22 -4.70
C GLU A 599 -50.29 2.04 -5.59
N ARG A 600 -51.21 2.77 -4.94
CA ARG A 600 -52.18 3.66 -5.61
C ARG A 600 -52.50 4.85 -4.71
N LEU A 601 -52.40 6.06 -5.26
CA LEU A 601 -52.58 7.30 -4.50
C LEU A 601 -54.03 7.79 -4.41
N HIS A 602 -54.96 7.27 -5.23
CA HIS A 602 -56.37 7.69 -5.24
C HIS A 602 -57.34 6.56 -4.86
N THR A 603 -58.43 6.92 -4.16
CA THR A 603 -59.43 5.97 -3.66
C THR A 603 -60.27 5.34 -4.77
N ARG A 604 -60.68 4.10 -4.49
CA ARG A 604 -61.26 3.06 -5.36
C ARG A 604 -62.47 3.42 -6.24
N GLU A 605 -63.04 4.61 -6.11
CA GLU A 605 -64.30 5.01 -6.77
C GLU A 605 -64.07 5.89 -8.04
N GLU A 606 -62.85 6.36 -8.30
CA GLU A 606 -62.62 7.40 -9.34
C GLU A 606 -61.80 6.94 -10.57
N HIS A 607 -60.93 5.91 -10.51
CA HIS A 607 -60.08 5.48 -11.64
C HIS A 607 -59.74 3.97 -11.68
N GLU A 608 -59.60 3.38 -12.88
CA GLU A 608 -59.34 1.95 -13.15
C GLU A 608 -57.85 1.64 -13.35
N GLY A 609 -57.25 0.75 -12.54
CA GLY A 609 -55.86 0.33 -12.77
C GLY A 609 -55.43 -0.85 -11.90
N THR A 610 -54.23 -1.41 -12.11
CA THR A 610 -53.65 -2.52 -11.31
C THR A 610 -52.65 -2.07 -10.25
N GLY A 611 -52.00 -0.90 -10.42
CA GLY A 611 -50.90 -0.42 -9.57
C GLY A 611 -49.54 -1.05 -9.91
N ILE A 612 -49.39 -1.61 -11.11
CA ILE A 612 -48.14 -2.28 -11.55
C ILE A 612 -47.46 -1.52 -12.69
N GLY A 613 -48.20 -0.65 -13.40
CA GLY A 613 -47.74 -0.01 -14.63
C GLY A 613 -46.46 0.81 -14.46
N LEU A 614 -46.40 1.68 -13.44
CA LEU A 614 -45.22 2.53 -13.18
C LEU A 614 -44.05 1.73 -12.63
N ALA A 615 -44.29 0.77 -11.72
CA ALA A 615 -43.27 -0.16 -11.24
C ALA A 615 -42.62 -0.95 -12.40
N LEU A 616 -43.45 -1.37 -13.37
CA LEU A 616 -42.98 -2.03 -14.59
C LEU A 616 -42.14 -1.08 -15.46
N CYS A 617 -42.53 0.19 -15.58
CA CYS A 617 -41.74 1.19 -16.29
C CYS A 617 -40.36 1.35 -15.65
N GLN A 618 -40.29 1.49 -14.32
CA GLN A 618 -39.02 1.58 -13.59
C GLN A 618 -38.14 0.37 -13.86
N ARG A 619 -38.68 -0.85 -13.71
CA ARG A 619 -37.92 -2.07 -13.96
C ARG A 619 -37.41 -2.18 -15.39
N ILE A 620 -38.20 -1.76 -16.38
CA ILE A 620 -37.78 -1.75 -17.79
C ILE A 620 -36.65 -0.74 -18.00
N VAL A 621 -36.79 0.48 -17.48
CA VAL A 621 -35.79 1.54 -17.64
C VAL A 621 -34.47 1.17 -16.96
N GLU A 622 -34.51 0.59 -15.76
CA GLU A 622 -33.34 0.05 -15.05
C GLU A 622 -32.62 -1.04 -15.87
N ARG A 623 -33.36 -1.97 -16.49
CA ARG A 623 -32.78 -2.99 -17.41
C ARG A 623 -32.04 -2.36 -18.58
N HIS A 624 -32.49 -1.19 -19.04
CA HIS A 624 -31.86 -0.45 -20.13
C HIS A 624 -30.68 0.40 -19.66
N GLY A 625 -30.26 0.30 -18.39
CA GLY A 625 -29.20 1.12 -17.80
C GLY A 625 -29.62 2.58 -17.62
N GLY A 626 -30.92 2.83 -17.54
CA GLY A 626 -31.52 4.15 -17.41
C GLY A 626 -32.12 4.41 -16.03
N GLU A 627 -32.72 5.58 -15.87
CA GLU A 627 -33.44 6.01 -14.67
C GLU A 627 -34.78 6.65 -15.02
N ILE A 628 -35.81 6.47 -14.19
CA ILE A 628 -37.11 7.13 -14.33
C ILE A 628 -37.47 7.85 -13.04
N TRP A 629 -37.98 9.07 -13.14
CA TRP A 629 -38.46 9.86 -12.00
C TRP A 629 -39.69 10.68 -12.39
N VAL A 630 -40.35 11.25 -11.38
CA VAL A 630 -41.52 12.11 -11.57
C VAL A 630 -41.37 13.40 -10.77
N GLU A 631 -41.73 14.51 -11.40
CA GLU A 631 -41.91 15.81 -10.77
C GLU A 631 -43.38 16.21 -10.91
N SER A 632 -44.08 16.43 -9.81
CA SER A 632 -45.50 16.76 -9.84
C SER A 632 -45.92 17.61 -8.64
N GLU A 633 -46.98 18.39 -8.83
CA GLU A 633 -47.69 19.10 -7.77
C GLU A 633 -49.19 18.90 -7.95
N LEU A 634 -49.92 18.70 -6.84
CA LEU A 634 -51.38 18.56 -6.84
C LEU A 634 -52.07 19.73 -7.56
N GLY A 635 -52.87 19.40 -8.57
CA GLY A 635 -53.62 20.35 -9.40
C GLY A 635 -52.81 21.08 -10.49
N ALA A 636 -51.52 20.77 -10.64
CA ALA A 636 -50.64 21.39 -11.65
C ALA A 636 -50.16 20.41 -12.74
N GLY A 637 -50.50 19.12 -12.64
CA GLY A 637 -50.08 18.05 -13.54
C GLY A 637 -48.80 17.33 -13.10
N SER A 638 -48.38 16.36 -13.90
CA SER A 638 -47.17 15.56 -13.64
C SER A 638 -46.18 15.63 -14.80
N THR A 639 -44.90 15.44 -14.49
CA THR A 639 -43.81 15.37 -15.46
C THR A 639 -43.00 14.12 -15.16
N PHE A 640 -43.15 13.09 -15.99
CA PHE A 640 -42.36 11.86 -15.93
C PHE A 640 -41.15 11.98 -16.85
N SER A 641 -39.96 11.72 -16.34
CA SER A 641 -38.72 11.80 -17.09
C SER A 641 -38.01 10.45 -17.08
N VAL A 642 -37.54 10.03 -18.25
CA VAL A 642 -36.91 8.73 -18.51
C VAL A 642 -35.54 8.97 -19.16
N ALA A 643 -34.47 8.68 -18.44
CA ALA A 643 -33.10 8.72 -18.92
C ALA A 643 -32.70 7.38 -19.53
N LEU A 644 -32.22 7.37 -20.78
CA LEU A 644 -31.78 6.16 -21.50
C LEU A 644 -30.45 6.38 -22.23
N PRO A 645 -29.55 5.37 -22.26
CA PRO A 645 -28.31 5.45 -23.04
C PRO A 645 -28.58 5.67 -24.53
N THR A 646 -27.89 6.64 -25.12
CA THR A 646 -28.03 6.94 -26.54
C THR A 646 -27.44 5.85 -27.43
N ALA A 647 -28.08 5.65 -28.59
CA ALA A 647 -27.50 4.82 -29.64
C ALA A 647 -26.76 5.72 -30.65
N PRO A 648 -25.59 5.30 -31.16
CA PRO A 648 -24.88 6.06 -32.18
C PRO A 648 -25.73 6.17 -33.45
N ASP A 649 -25.83 7.38 -34.01
CA ASP A 649 -26.43 7.64 -35.32
C ASP A 649 -25.57 6.97 -36.40
N ARG A 650 -25.99 5.78 -36.84
CA ARG A 650 -25.46 5.10 -38.02
C ARG A 650 -26.51 4.96 -39.11
#